data_AF-A0A1G4JAN2-F1
#
_entry.id   AF-A0A1G4JAN2-F1
#
_cell.length_a   1.000
_cell.length_b   1.000
_cell.length_c   1.000
_cell.angle_alpha   90.00
_cell.angle_beta   90.00
_cell.angle_gamma   90.00
#
_symmetry.space_group_name_H-M   'P 1'
#
loop_
_entity.id
_entity.type
_entity.pdbx_description
1 polymer ?
#
loop_
_entity_poly.entity_id
_entity_poly.type
_entity_poly.pdbx_seq_one_letter_code
_entity_poly.pdbx_strand_id
1 'polypeptide(L)'
;MILPMEILERIVVNGLDSVETARAWSKLSPSFQTQVTKHLGILVISDCAITDELDPKRSFAESKLLEYMSLSGVENTLSMNIERFDKTQLREFLQKYQNFMFVVVTDEHFSERVWTCLSCVIEQIASIDAAHCKNISMIYKTGRNYLSKINFRGLLRYPWLIRLCELHLLSGSDLAEHDNIDLDLVFETTNLYNVKRLLSLTVQDPSHVLRAPNLVSIRDLELSRNVNPVKALAYAPLLSRIQNFRIPTDMDPQLHYRLPACDELGLVNYSSTSVSPYLDGRGVREHLKIITSVRNESGVLRNMNFSRVKKLSVSTLNSSVGEVEFQNCDFSQLRFYDGSQASGPTKWRTLRASNAKIDSVRISLNSCDDLLAFMSCPFELSGTVELTSKSKGTNTASAACELSTVERRTHLTTLLANCSRIVMNLNSVWQCVILHHIVKPHMPATALICLDINFEALQDDIRHCCEELGKSRSELFCLVHLPSEDGIIQVQVPQAKRATILDATPNSVKSKTFSFAERALGIDEMNSNTTIHTSVSQLQDPVSPTEFRRNSLAGSDSETARRHSIVHIGVPPYLHAQAESARSSISGDDQLLPPSLHQNDSNEWWRELLTLTHVRGTPLNLEITEDILNYCTAEEGHLFEAATVRVISKRTIGNGRSGENNDFATSSVIFEALQKLRDLGFKHPNAASFEYFVPIARGGDSRRLRQETKDKISHLVYVESGKHCETIDAILDNESCVLLRSFLGENKA
;
A
#
# COMPACT_ATOMS: atom_id res chain seq x y z
N MET A 1 5.84 20.58 57.12
CA MET A 1 4.46 20.36 57.61
C MET A 1 4.24 18.86 57.69
N ILE A 2 3.76 18.34 58.81
CA ILE A 2 3.42 16.92 58.98
C ILE A 2 1.90 16.84 58.92
N LEU A 3 1.35 16.00 58.03
CA LEU A 3 -0.09 15.77 57.96
C LEU A 3 -0.49 14.67 58.96
N PRO A 4 -1.66 14.78 59.62
CA PRO A 4 -2.25 13.69 60.40
C PRO A 4 -2.41 12.42 59.57
N MET A 5 -2.25 11.25 60.20
CA MET A 5 -2.28 9.97 59.50
C MET A 5 -3.64 9.73 58.81
N GLU A 6 -4.73 10.12 59.46
CA GLU A 6 -6.11 9.96 58.98
C GLU A 6 -6.35 10.77 57.69
N ILE A 7 -5.65 11.89 57.51
CA ILE A 7 -5.70 12.69 56.28
C ILE A 7 -4.86 12.00 55.19
N LEU A 8 -3.68 11.49 55.54
CA LEU A 8 -2.83 10.74 54.60
C LEU A 8 -3.52 9.47 54.11
N GLU A 9 -4.16 8.70 54.99
CA GLU A 9 -4.94 7.51 54.63
C GLU A 9 -6.10 7.83 53.68
N ARG A 10 -6.84 8.94 53.93
CA ARG A 10 -7.87 9.42 53.00
C ARG A 10 -7.29 9.82 51.64
N ILE A 11 -6.11 10.45 51.60
CA ILE A 11 -5.42 10.78 50.35
C ILE A 11 -5.01 9.51 49.61
N VAL A 12 -4.50 8.48 50.31
CA VAL A 12 -4.18 7.17 49.71
C VAL A 12 -5.43 6.57 49.08
N VAL A 13 -6.54 6.45 49.83
CA VAL A 13 -7.79 5.83 49.36
C VAL A 13 -8.41 6.57 48.17
N ASN A 14 -8.36 7.91 48.18
CA ASN A 14 -8.84 8.72 47.06
C ASN A 14 -7.95 8.61 45.81
N GLY A 15 -6.64 8.36 45.99
CA GLY A 15 -5.68 8.17 44.89
C GLY A 15 -5.57 6.74 44.35
N LEU A 16 -6.49 5.84 44.73
CA LEU A 16 -6.57 4.48 44.18
C LEU A 16 -7.28 4.41 42.81
N ASP A 17 -7.63 5.56 42.23
CA ASP A 17 -8.13 5.68 40.86
C ASP A 17 -7.00 5.64 39.79
N SER A 18 -5.73 5.64 40.20
CA SER A 18 -4.56 5.46 39.32
C SER A 18 -3.63 4.33 39.78
N VAL A 19 -3.14 3.55 38.81
CA VAL A 19 -2.16 2.47 39.00
C VAL A 19 -0.81 3.03 39.47
N GLU A 20 -0.35 4.12 38.84
CA GLU A 20 0.91 4.80 39.18
C GLU A 20 0.87 5.31 40.63
N THR A 21 -0.27 5.88 41.05
CA THR A 21 -0.47 6.43 42.40
C THR A 21 -0.56 5.34 43.47
N ALA A 22 -1.32 4.26 43.22
CA ALA A 22 -1.38 3.11 44.13
C ALA A 22 -0.01 2.43 44.33
N ARG A 23 0.81 2.35 43.28
CA ARG A 23 2.21 1.86 43.32
C ARG A 23 3.13 2.80 44.08
N ALA A 24 2.99 4.11 43.91
CA ALA A 24 3.77 5.09 44.68
C ALA A 24 3.48 4.97 46.19
N TRP A 25 2.21 4.97 46.60
CA TRP A 25 1.83 4.83 48.01
C TRP A 25 2.33 3.54 48.65
N SER A 26 2.19 2.41 47.95
CA SER A 26 2.67 1.10 48.43
C SER A 26 4.19 1.04 48.61
N LYS A 27 4.96 1.83 47.86
CA LYS A 27 6.42 1.92 47.99
C LYS A 27 6.90 2.87 49.11
N LEU A 28 6.04 3.76 49.61
CA LEU A 28 6.40 4.76 50.63
C LEU A 28 6.44 4.18 52.06
N SER A 29 5.48 3.34 52.43
CA SER A 29 5.50 2.66 53.75
C SER A 29 4.60 1.42 53.79
N PRO A 30 4.87 0.45 54.69
CA PRO A 30 3.97 -0.69 54.92
C PRO A 30 2.56 -0.29 55.38
N SER A 31 2.42 0.85 56.08
CA SER A 31 1.12 1.37 56.51
C SER A 31 0.27 1.78 55.31
N PHE A 32 0.85 2.51 54.34
CA PHE A 32 0.14 2.88 53.11
C PHE A 32 -0.10 1.67 52.20
N GLN A 33 0.85 0.74 52.10
CA GLN A 33 0.62 -0.54 51.40
C GLN A 33 -0.58 -1.29 51.98
N THR A 34 -0.73 -1.33 53.31
CA THR A 34 -1.90 -1.94 53.98
C THR A 34 -3.21 -1.24 53.61
N GLN A 35 -3.22 0.08 53.49
CA GLN A 35 -4.42 0.82 53.04
C GLN A 35 -4.73 0.56 51.56
N VAL A 36 -3.72 0.46 50.70
CA VAL A 36 -3.89 0.09 49.29
C VAL A 36 -4.52 -1.31 49.19
N THR A 37 -3.94 -2.34 49.83
CA THR A 37 -4.48 -3.71 49.76
C THR A 37 -5.88 -3.85 50.37
N LYS A 38 -6.22 -3.03 51.37
CA LYS A 38 -7.54 -3.02 52.00
C LYS A 38 -8.63 -2.37 51.13
N HIS A 39 -8.28 -1.40 50.28
CA HIS A 39 -9.26 -0.57 49.56
C HIS A 39 -9.23 -0.73 48.03
N LEU A 40 -8.28 -1.48 47.47
CA LEU A 40 -8.14 -1.80 46.04
C LEU A 40 -8.33 -3.31 45.79
N GLY A 41 -9.36 -3.66 45.01
CA GLY A 41 -9.56 -5.03 44.51
C GLY A 41 -8.88 -5.24 43.15
N ILE A 42 -8.08 -6.29 43.00
CA ILE A 42 -7.40 -6.67 41.76
C ILE A 42 -8.13 -7.88 41.15
N LEU A 43 -8.61 -7.75 39.92
CA LEU A 43 -9.25 -8.82 39.15
C LEU A 43 -8.34 -9.21 37.98
N VAL A 44 -7.75 -10.40 38.03
CA VAL A 44 -6.87 -10.93 36.99
C VAL A 44 -7.69 -11.80 36.04
N ILE A 45 -7.74 -11.42 34.77
CA ILE A 45 -8.55 -12.04 33.72
C ILE A 45 -7.60 -12.61 32.65
N SER A 46 -7.62 -13.93 32.43
CA SER A 46 -6.69 -14.59 31.51
C SER A 46 -7.35 -15.67 30.66
N ASP A 47 -6.98 -15.77 29.38
CA ASP A 47 -7.26 -16.94 28.51
C ASP A 47 -6.06 -17.86 28.34
N CYS A 48 -4.83 -17.36 28.54
CA CYS A 48 -3.62 -18.17 28.60
C CYS A 48 -3.84 -19.35 29.57
N ALA A 49 -3.61 -20.57 29.07
CA ALA A 49 -3.81 -21.77 29.87
C ALA A 49 -2.91 -21.73 31.11
N ILE A 50 -3.50 -21.91 32.29
CA ILE A 50 -2.77 -22.02 33.56
C ILE A 50 -2.16 -23.43 33.63
N THR A 51 -1.14 -23.66 32.82
CA THR A 51 -0.14 -24.71 33.04
C THR A 51 1.00 -24.10 33.86
N ASP A 52 1.71 -24.91 34.65
CA ASP A 52 2.76 -24.42 35.58
C ASP A 52 3.95 -23.70 34.90
N GLU A 53 4.01 -23.72 33.57
CA GLU A 53 5.00 -23.01 32.76
C GLU A 53 4.53 -21.60 32.32
N LEU A 54 3.22 -21.34 32.27
CA LEU A 54 2.58 -20.11 31.78
C LEU A 54 1.69 -19.43 32.84
N ASP A 55 2.10 -19.46 34.11
CA ASP A 55 1.50 -18.61 35.15
C ASP A 55 1.45 -17.13 34.67
N PRO A 56 0.28 -16.46 34.67
CA PRO A 56 0.18 -15.03 34.41
C PRO A 56 1.19 -14.20 35.22
N LYS A 57 1.60 -14.67 36.41
CA LYS A 57 2.67 -14.04 37.19
C LYS A 57 4.03 -14.06 36.52
N ARG A 58 4.41 -15.13 35.82
CA ARG A 58 5.65 -15.18 35.04
C ARG A 58 5.60 -14.27 33.82
N SER A 59 4.46 -14.21 33.13
CA SER A 59 4.33 -13.34 31.95
C SER A 59 4.51 -11.84 32.27
N PHE A 60 4.24 -11.42 33.51
CA PHE A 60 4.54 -10.06 34.00
C PHE A 60 5.87 -9.94 34.76
N ALA A 61 6.49 -11.03 35.20
CA ALA A 61 7.77 -10.99 35.91
C ALA A 61 8.92 -10.46 35.03
N GLU A 62 8.84 -10.70 33.72
CA GLU A 62 9.81 -10.16 32.75
C GLU A 62 9.58 -8.68 32.45
N SER A 63 8.34 -8.19 32.52
CA SER A 63 7.97 -6.79 32.23
C SER A 63 7.88 -5.93 33.51
N LYS A 64 9.04 -5.45 33.99
CA LYS A 64 9.19 -4.51 35.14
C LYS A 64 8.41 -3.18 35.06
N LEU A 65 7.66 -2.95 33.98
CA LEU A 65 7.02 -1.67 33.67
C LEU A 65 5.97 -1.26 34.72
N LEU A 66 5.07 -2.17 35.13
CA LEU A 66 3.92 -1.83 36.00
C LEU A 66 3.92 -2.50 37.38
N GLU A 67 4.59 -3.66 37.58
CA GLU A 67 4.77 -4.33 38.89
C GLU A 67 3.50 -4.49 39.75
N TYR A 68 2.30 -4.69 39.16
CA TYR A 68 1.04 -4.73 39.92
C TYR A 68 1.01 -5.81 41.02
N MET A 69 1.85 -6.85 40.92
CA MET A 69 2.02 -7.87 41.96
C MET A 69 2.41 -7.30 43.33
N SER A 70 3.11 -6.16 43.35
CA SER A 70 3.43 -5.45 44.60
C SER A 70 2.21 -4.90 45.35
N LEU A 71 1.07 -4.82 44.66
CA LEU A 71 -0.25 -4.40 45.14
C LEU A 71 -1.17 -5.61 45.43
N SER A 72 -0.76 -6.81 45.03
CA SER A 72 -1.53 -8.04 45.15
C SER A 72 -1.25 -8.76 46.46
N GLY A 73 -2.31 -9.08 47.18
CA GLY A 73 -2.35 -9.97 48.33
C GLY A 73 -3.47 -10.99 48.18
N VAL A 74 -3.50 -11.98 49.07
CA VAL A 74 -4.44 -13.12 49.01
C VAL A 74 -5.90 -12.67 49.12
N GLU A 75 -6.19 -11.63 49.91
CA GLU A 75 -7.57 -11.16 50.15
C GLU A 75 -8.12 -10.19 49.10
N ASN A 76 -7.23 -9.50 48.37
CA ASN A 76 -7.60 -8.42 47.44
C ASN A 76 -7.31 -8.77 45.98
N THR A 77 -7.01 -10.04 45.69
CA THR A 77 -6.78 -10.52 44.32
C THR A 77 -7.70 -11.68 44.01
N LEU A 78 -8.51 -11.56 42.95
CA LEU A 78 -9.28 -12.66 42.38
C LEU A 78 -8.76 -12.95 40.97
N SER A 79 -8.40 -14.21 40.70
CA SER A 79 -8.00 -14.66 39.37
C SER A 79 -9.15 -15.44 38.72
N MET A 80 -9.48 -15.11 37.48
CA MET A 80 -10.53 -15.75 36.69
C MET A 80 -10.03 -16.16 35.31
N ASN A 81 -10.42 -17.34 34.85
CA ASN A 81 -10.23 -17.77 33.48
C ASN A 81 -11.39 -17.24 32.62
N ILE A 82 -11.09 -16.73 31.42
CA ILE A 82 -12.08 -16.13 30.52
C ILE A 82 -13.16 -17.13 30.09
N GLU A 83 -12.83 -18.42 29.93
CA GLU A 83 -13.80 -19.45 29.53
C GLU A 83 -14.70 -19.91 30.68
N ARG A 84 -14.19 -19.90 31.93
CA ARG A 84 -14.89 -20.44 33.11
C ARG A 84 -14.53 -19.68 34.39
N PHE A 85 -15.55 -19.12 35.05
CA PHE A 85 -15.44 -18.45 36.34
C PHE A 85 -16.73 -18.57 37.15
N ASP A 86 -16.62 -18.52 38.48
CA ASP A 86 -17.79 -18.47 39.36
C ASP A 86 -18.32 -17.04 39.48
N LYS A 87 -19.58 -16.85 39.10
CA LYS A 87 -20.28 -15.56 39.21
C LYS A 87 -20.56 -15.19 40.67
N THR A 88 -20.69 -16.16 41.56
CA THR A 88 -20.97 -15.96 42.99
C THR A 88 -19.75 -15.34 43.68
N GLN A 89 -18.60 -16.02 43.60
CA GLN A 89 -17.32 -15.53 44.09
C GLN A 89 -16.95 -14.15 43.48
N LEU A 90 -17.19 -13.96 42.18
CA LEU A 90 -16.98 -12.66 41.52
C LEU A 90 -17.85 -11.56 42.13
N ARG A 91 -19.15 -11.83 42.38
CA ARG A 91 -20.07 -10.84 42.97
C ARG A 91 -19.68 -10.47 44.40
N GLU A 92 -19.32 -11.45 45.23
CA GLU A 92 -18.82 -11.23 46.60
C GLU A 92 -17.55 -10.36 46.61
N PHE A 93 -16.60 -10.64 45.70
CA PHE A 93 -15.39 -9.85 45.53
C PHE A 93 -15.68 -8.40 45.12
N LEU A 94 -16.59 -8.19 44.15
CA LEU A 94 -16.99 -6.87 43.66
C LEU A 94 -17.79 -6.05 44.70
N GLN A 95 -18.39 -6.70 45.70
CA GLN A 95 -19.03 -6.01 46.83
C GLN A 95 -18.00 -5.43 47.81
N LYS A 96 -16.86 -6.12 48.05
CA LYS A 96 -15.87 -5.73 49.06
C LYS A 96 -15.12 -4.42 48.77
N TYR A 97 -14.89 -4.08 47.50
CA TYR A 97 -14.01 -2.97 47.10
C TYR A 97 -14.74 -1.85 46.34
N GLN A 98 -14.26 -0.60 46.45
CA GLN A 98 -14.76 0.55 45.68
C GLN A 98 -13.85 0.90 44.49
N ASN A 99 -12.55 0.67 44.62
CA ASN A 99 -11.57 0.85 43.55
C ASN A 99 -11.14 -0.53 43.03
N PHE A 100 -11.03 -0.66 41.71
CA PHE A 100 -10.64 -1.89 41.05
C PHE A 100 -9.47 -1.69 40.09
N MET A 101 -8.57 -2.67 40.05
CA MET A 101 -7.59 -2.85 38.99
C MET A 101 -7.91 -4.14 38.23
N PHE A 102 -8.30 -4.01 36.97
CA PHE A 102 -8.50 -5.18 36.10
C PHE A 102 -7.20 -5.46 35.34
N VAL A 103 -6.66 -6.66 35.47
CA VAL A 103 -5.46 -7.09 34.73
C VAL A 103 -5.88 -8.12 33.70
N VAL A 104 -5.98 -7.71 32.45
CA VAL A 104 -6.36 -8.57 31.33
C VAL A 104 -5.09 -9.05 30.62
N VAL A 105 -4.95 -10.36 30.47
CA VAL A 105 -3.90 -11.01 29.66
C VAL A 105 -4.59 -11.83 28.59
N THR A 106 -4.25 -11.58 27.33
CA THR A 106 -4.87 -12.30 26.21
C THR A 106 -3.94 -12.44 25.00
N ASP A 107 -3.81 -13.67 24.52
CA ASP A 107 -3.11 -13.99 23.27
C ASP A 107 -4.09 -14.35 22.12
N GLU A 108 -5.40 -14.19 22.36
CA GLU A 108 -6.45 -14.44 21.38
C GLU A 108 -6.41 -13.43 20.23
N HIS A 109 -6.73 -13.92 19.02
CA HIS A 109 -6.91 -13.07 17.83
C HIS A 109 -8.26 -12.32 17.82
N PHE A 110 -9.19 -12.70 18.70
CA PHE A 110 -10.57 -12.22 18.68
C PHE A 110 -11.04 -11.78 20.06
N SER A 111 -11.67 -10.60 20.08
CA SER A 111 -12.13 -9.91 21.29
C SER A 111 -13.35 -10.53 21.97
N GLU A 112 -14.09 -11.44 21.32
CA GLU A 112 -15.43 -11.86 21.80
C GLU A 112 -15.42 -12.48 23.20
N ARG A 113 -14.43 -13.33 23.50
CA ARG A 113 -14.26 -13.99 24.79
C ARG A 113 -13.97 -12.98 25.91
N VAL A 114 -12.99 -12.10 25.67
CA VAL A 114 -12.61 -10.99 26.57
C VAL A 114 -13.80 -10.05 26.80
N TRP A 115 -14.48 -9.63 25.73
CA TRP A 115 -15.66 -8.78 25.78
C TRP A 115 -16.82 -9.41 26.57
N THR A 116 -17.09 -10.70 26.38
CA THR A 116 -18.14 -11.44 27.11
C THR A 116 -17.84 -11.51 28.60
N CYS A 117 -16.59 -11.83 28.95
CA CYS A 117 -16.10 -11.85 30.32
C CYS A 117 -16.23 -10.47 30.99
N LEU A 118 -15.69 -9.42 30.37
CA LEU A 118 -15.81 -8.04 30.86
C LEU A 118 -17.28 -7.60 31.00
N SER A 119 -18.13 -7.92 30.01
CA SER A 119 -19.56 -7.58 30.08
C SER A 119 -20.24 -8.26 31.28
N CYS A 120 -19.90 -9.51 31.58
CA CYS A 120 -20.44 -10.21 32.74
C CYS A 120 -19.96 -9.61 34.08
N VAL A 121 -18.68 -9.22 34.18
CA VAL A 121 -18.14 -8.49 35.34
C VAL A 121 -18.93 -7.18 35.57
N ILE A 122 -19.24 -6.45 34.50
CA ILE A 122 -19.99 -5.19 34.56
C ILE A 122 -21.46 -5.40 34.93
N GLU A 123 -22.10 -6.48 34.45
CA GLU A 123 -23.44 -6.87 34.90
C GLU A 123 -23.45 -7.27 36.38
N GLN A 124 -22.39 -7.90 36.91
CA GLN A 124 -22.26 -8.13 38.35
C GLN A 124 -22.12 -6.82 39.12
N ILE A 125 -21.29 -5.86 38.67
CA ILE A 125 -21.20 -4.52 39.28
C ILE A 125 -22.57 -3.82 39.29
N ALA A 126 -23.30 -3.85 38.17
CA ALA A 126 -24.63 -3.26 38.06
C ALA A 126 -25.70 -3.96 38.93
N SER A 127 -25.47 -5.22 39.31
CA SER A 127 -26.34 -5.99 40.22
C SER A 127 -26.08 -5.73 41.72
N ILE A 128 -25.07 -4.93 42.06
CA ILE A 128 -24.71 -4.58 43.43
C ILE A 128 -25.35 -3.23 43.74
N ASP A 129 -26.19 -3.19 44.78
CA ASP A 129 -26.76 -1.96 45.29
C ASP A 129 -25.66 -1.11 45.97
N ALA A 130 -25.02 -0.26 45.17
CA ALA A 130 -23.90 0.58 45.57
C ALA A 130 -24.30 2.05 45.51
N ALA A 131 -24.32 2.71 46.67
CA ALA A 131 -24.55 4.15 46.78
C ALA A 131 -23.43 5.02 46.14
N HIS A 132 -22.35 4.40 45.67
CA HIS A 132 -21.16 5.07 45.15
C HIS A 132 -20.65 4.41 43.86
N CYS A 133 -20.21 5.26 42.93
CA CYS A 133 -19.55 4.86 41.70
C CYS A 133 -18.24 4.11 41.99
N LYS A 134 -17.99 3.02 41.24
CA LYS A 134 -16.76 2.22 41.32
C LYS A 134 -15.71 2.78 40.36
N ASN A 135 -14.50 3.01 40.85
CA ASN A 135 -13.37 3.41 40.01
C ASN A 135 -12.72 2.17 39.40
N ILE A 136 -12.48 2.15 38.09
CA ILE A 136 -11.79 1.05 37.39
C ILE A 136 -10.55 1.60 36.69
N SER A 137 -9.39 1.07 37.09
CA SER A 137 -8.15 1.09 36.32
C SER A 137 -7.95 -0.26 35.62
N MET A 138 -7.28 -0.27 34.47
CA MET A 138 -7.04 -1.49 33.68
C MET A 138 -5.59 -1.57 33.20
N ILE A 139 -4.99 -2.77 33.32
CA ILE A 139 -3.77 -3.16 32.62
C ILE A 139 -4.18 -4.21 31.60
N TYR A 140 -4.04 -3.91 30.32
CA TYR A 140 -4.34 -4.82 29.21
C TYR A 140 -3.04 -5.23 28.53
N LYS A 141 -2.70 -6.52 28.58
CA LYS A 141 -1.53 -7.09 27.91
C LYS A 141 -1.97 -8.03 26.80
N THR A 142 -1.41 -7.85 25.61
CA THR A 142 -1.61 -8.77 24.49
C THR A 142 -0.30 -9.17 23.83
N GLY A 143 -0.07 -10.47 23.64
CA GLY A 143 1.11 -10.98 22.91
C GLY A 143 1.05 -10.75 21.40
N ARG A 144 -0.13 -10.42 20.85
CA ARG A 144 -0.38 -10.36 19.39
C ARG A 144 -0.77 -8.98 18.86
N ASN A 145 -0.64 -7.94 19.68
CA ASN A 145 -0.94 -6.55 19.32
C ASN A 145 -2.36 -6.37 18.73
N TYR A 146 -3.33 -7.12 19.26
CA TYR A 146 -4.75 -7.02 18.88
C TYR A 146 -5.56 -6.40 20.02
N LEU A 147 -6.33 -5.38 19.70
CA LEU A 147 -7.31 -4.79 20.60
C LEU A 147 -8.48 -4.24 19.79
N SER A 148 -9.71 -4.57 20.19
CA SER A 148 -10.90 -4.01 19.57
C SER A 148 -11.68 -3.18 20.58
N LYS A 149 -12.12 -1.98 20.19
CA LYS A 149 -13.01 -1.12 20.97
C LYS A 149 -14.27 -1.80 21.50
N ILE A 150 -14.71 -2.91 20.88
CA ILE A 150 -15.84 -3.69 21.38
C ILE A 150 -15.63 -4.19 22.81
N ASN A 151 -14.38 -4.52 23.20
CA ASN A 151 -14.02 -4.95 24.56
C ASN A 151 -14.52 -3.98 25.62
N PHE A 152 -14.40 -2.68 25.38
CA PHE A 152 -14.74 -1.64 26.34
C PHE A 152 -16.19 -1.17 26.24
N ARG A 153 -16.94 -1.57 25.20
CA ARG A 153 -18.33 -1.14 24.99
C ARG A 153 -19.26 -1.54 26.15
N GLY A 154 -18.99 -2.67 26.81
CA GLY A 154 -19.71 -3.09 28.00
C GLY A 154 -19.51 -2.14 29.19
N LEU A 155 -18.29 -1.62 29.37
CA LEU A 155 -17.93 -0.71 30.46
C LEU A 155 -18.75 0.61 30.41
N LEU A 156 -19.03 1.10 29.20
CA LEU A 156 -19.79 2.33 28.96
C LEU A 156 -21.30 2.23 29.25
N ARG A 157 -21.83 1.04 29.59
CA ARG A 157 -23.28 0.82 29.75
C ARG A 157 -23.86 1.45 31.01
N TYR A 158 -23.05 1.67 32.05
CA TYR A 158 -23.49 2.14 33.38
C TYR A 158 -22.61 3.29 33.92
N PRO A 159 -22.56 4.45 33.24
CA PRO A 159 -21.62 5.54 33.57
C PRO A 159 -21.88 6.20 34.95
N TRP A 160 -23.05 5.98 35.56
CA TRP A 160 -23.32 6.43 36.94
C TRP A 160 -22.83 5.46 38.02
N LEU A 161 -22.51 4.20 37.65
CA LEU A 161 -21.96 3.19 38.56
C LEU A 161 -20.46 2.97 38.38
N ILE A 162 -19.89 3.40 37.25
CA ILE A 162 -18.52 3.07 36.86
C ILE A 162 -17.80 4.28 36.28
N ARG A 163 -16.64 4.61 36.85
CA ARG A 163 -15.69 5.61 36.35
C ARG A 163 -14.44 4.92 35.80
N LEU A 164 -14.13 5.14 34.52
CA LEU A 164 -12.98 4.56 33.84
C LEU A 164 -11.79 5.50 33.94
N CYS A 165 -10.88 5.20 34.86
CA CYS A 165 -9.87 6.15 35.30
C CYS A 165 -8.58 6.05 34.47
N GLU A 166 -7.94 4.88 34.48
CA GLU A 166 -6.64 4.68 33.81
C GLU A 166 -6.59 3.36 33.02
N LEU A 167 -6.08 3.39 31.80
CA LEU A 167 -5.77 2.20 30.98
C LEU A 167 -4.27 2.16 30.65
N HIS A 168 -3.62 1.03 30.88
CA HIS A 168 -2.27 0.74 30.40
C HIS A 168 -2.34 -0.38 29.35
N LEU A 169 -2.04 -0.07 28.09
CA LEU A 169 -1.94 -1.06 27.02
C LEU A 169 -0.48 -1.48 26.83
N LEU A 170 -0.21 -2.77 27.06
CA LEU A 170 1.09 -3.40 26.88
C LEU A 170 1.08 -4.25 25.59
N SER A 171 1.80 -3.78 24.58
CA SER A 171 2.10 -4.52 23.34
C SER A 171 3.18 -5.58 23.59
N GLY A 172 3.00 -6.77 23.02
CA GLY A 172 3.87 -7.93 23.21
C GLY A 172 4.92 -8.12 22.11
N SER A 173 4.76 -7.50 20.94
CA SER A 173 5.71 -7.65 19.83
C SER A 173 6.17 -6.31 19.25
N ASP A 174 7.48 -6.17 19.06
CA ASP A 174 8.11 -5.04 18.36
C ASP A 174 8.16 -5.21 16.83
N LEU A 175 7.75 -6.38 16.33
CA LEU A 175 8.01 -6.90 14.98
C LEU A 175 6.74 -7.09 14.12
N ALA A 176 5.54 -6.88 14.66
CA ALA A 176 4.32 -6.97 13.87
C ALA A 176 4.26 -5.85 12.82
N GLU A 177 4.15 -6.22 11.54
CA GLU A 177 3.93 -5.25 10.47
C GLU A 177 2.50 -4.68 10.50
N HIS A 178 1.57 -5.37 11.16
CA HIS A 178 0.14 -5.07 11.21
C HIS A 178 -0.39 -5.08 12.66
N ASP A 179 -0.19 -3.99 13.42
CA ASP A 179 -0.83 -3.79 14.73
C ASP A 179 -2.35 -3.55 14.53
N ASN A 180 -3.18 -4.49 14.99
CA ASN A 180 -4.65 -4.43 14.89
C ASN A 180 -5.26 -3.85 16.18
N ILE A 181 -4.79 -2.65 16.57
CA ILE A 181 -5.23 -1.92 17.75
C ILE A 181 -6.23 -0.83 17.35
N ASP A 182 -7.51 -1.08 17.60
CA ASP A 182 -8.65 -0.17 17.44
C ASP A 182 -9.08 0.33 18.83
N LEU A 183 -8.77 1.61 19.12
CA LEU A 183 -8.88 2.20 20.45
C LEU A 183 -9.85 3.40 20.46
N ASP A 184 -10.90 3.30 21.27
CA ASP A 184 -11.67 4.47 21.69
C ASP A 184 -11.11 4.94 23.05
N LEU A 185 -10.79 6.24 23.19
CA LEU A 185 -10.39 6.82 24.48
C LEU A 185 -11.61 6.95 25.38
N VAL A 186 -11.91 5.88 26.12
CA VAL A 186 -13.01 5.78 27.09
C VAL A 186 -12.55 5.92 28.54
N PHE A 187 -11.25 5.77 28.79
CA PHE A 187 -10.62 6.02 30.09
C PHE A 187 -10.08 7.47 30.12
N GLU A 188 -10.17 8.12 31.28
CA GLU A 188 -9.67 9.50 31.47
C GLU A 188 -8.18 9.63 31.12
N THR A 189 -7.37 8.62 31.45
CA THR A 189 -5.98 8.48 30.98
C THR A 189 -5.77 7.15 30.29
N THR A 190 -5.16 7.16 29.11
CA THR A 190 -4.71 5.94 28.41
C THR A 190 -3.21 6.02 28.12
N ASN A 191 -2.45 5.07 28.64
CA ASN A 191 -1.00 4.93 28.50
C ASN A 191 -0.70 3.77 27.53
N LEU A 192 0.06 4.03 26.45
CA LEU A 192 0.46 3.01 25.48
C LEU A 192 1.97 2.71 25.62
N TYR A 193 2.31 1.45 25.89
CA TYR A 193 3.69 0.97 26.01
C TYR A 193 3.99 -0.02 24.89
N ASN A 194 5.12 0.19 24.21
CA ASN A 194 5.59 -0.62 23.08
C ASN A 194 4.60 -0.71 21.89
N VAL A 195 3.60 0.18 21.84
CA VAL A 195 2.69 0.34 20.69
C VAL A 195 3.30 1.37 19.74
N LYS A 196 3.65 0.94 18.52
CA LYS A 196 4.20 1.82 17.48
C LYS A 196 3.15 2.23 16.47
N ARG A 197 2.11 1.42 16.24
CA ARG A 197 1.05 1.68 15.26
C ARG A 197 -0.33 1.49 15.89
N LEU A 198 -1.28 2.31 15.45
CA LEU A 198 -2.71 2.15 15.76
C LEU A 198 -3.49 1.97 14.46
N LEU A 199 -4.40 0.99 14.44
CA LEU A 199 -5.35 0.81 13.36
C LEU A 199 -6.36 1.97 13.36
N SER A 200 -6.95 2.24 14.53
CA SER A 200 -7.85 3.37 14.71
C SER A 200 -7.75 3.98 16.10
N LEU A 201 -7.91 5.30 16.18
CA LEU A 201 -8.00 6.07 17.41
C LEU A 201 -9.21 7.00 17.36
N THR A 202 -10.15 6.83 18.30
CA THR A 202 -11.29 7.73 18.50
C THR A 202 -11.11 8.54 19.78
N VAL A 203 -11.22 9.87 19.72
CA VAL A 203 -11.27 10.73 20.91
C VAL A 203 -12.56 11.55 20.93
N GLN A 204 -13.38 11.34 21.95
CA GLN A 204 -14.68 12.01 22.09
C GLN A 204 -14.65 13.13 23.13
N ASP A 205 -14.07 12.86 24.30
CA ASP A 205 -13.98 13.83 25.39
C ASP A 205 -12.65 14.63 25.32
N PRO A 206 -12.66 15.97 25.38
CA PRO A 206 -11.46 16.79 25.37
C PRO A 206 -10.63 16.74 26.67
N SER A 207 -11.15 16.14 27.75
CA SER A 207 -10.43 15.89 29.00
C SER A 207 -9.60 14.61 28.98
N HIS A 208 -9.92 13.65 28.10
CA HIS A 208 -9.20 12.38 28.03
C HIS A 208 -7.79 12.54 27.46
N VAL A 209 -6.81 11.90 28.12
CA VAL A 209 -5.38 12.04 27.82
C VAL A 209 -4.81 10.74 27.25
N LEU A 210 -4.21 10.81 26.07
CA LEU A 210 -3.38 9.73 25.51
C LEU A 210 -1.91 10.01 25.80
N ARG A 211 -1.22 9.09 26.50
CA ARG A 211 0.23 9.07 26.65
C ARG A 211 0.81 7.94 25.79
N ALA A 212 1.46 8.27 24.67
CA ALA A 212 1.89 7.29 23.67
C ALA A 212 3.28 7.63 23.11
N PRO A 213 4.34 7.57 23.94
CA PRO A 213 5.67 8.11 23.60
C PRO A 213 6.31 7.45 22.36
N ASN A 214 6.01 6.17 22.12
CA ASN A 214 6.58 5.37 21.03
C ASN A 214 5.68 5.29 19.78
N LEU A 215 4.55 6.00 19.76
CA LEU A 215 3.60 5.95 18.66
C LEU A 215 4.16 6.66 17.42
N VAL A 216 4.31 5.92 16.32
CA VAL A 216 4.87 6.41 15.05
C VAL A 216 3.77 6.66 14.02
N SER A 217 2.72 5.83 13.99
CA SER A 217 1.65 5.98 12.98
C SER A 217 0.25 5.63 13.46
N ILE A 218 -0.73 6.40 13.01
CA ILE A 218 -2.16 6.09 13.15
C ILE A 218 -2.72 5.89 11.73
N ARG A 219 -3.42 4.77 11.48
CA ARG A 219 -4.11 4.58 10.20
C ARG A 219 -5.38 5.44 10.15
N ASP A 220 -6.28 5.29 11.11
CA ASP A 220 -7.52 6.08 11.18
C ASP A 220 -7.61 6.93 12.46
N LEU A 221 -7.77 8.25 12.33
CA LEU A 221 -7.94 9.18 13.44
C LEU A 221 -9.30 9.90 13.34
N GLU A 222 -10.14 9.73 14.36
CA GLU A 222 -11.47 10.33 14.47
C GLU A 222 -11.58 11.12 15.78
N LEU A 223 -11.87 12.43 15.68
CA LEU A 223 -11.94 13.35 16.81
C LEU A 223 -13.33 14.00 16.86
N SER A 224 -13.88 14.19 18.06
CA SER A 224 -15.09 15.00 18.24
C SER A 224 -14.79 16.50 18.14
N ARG A 225 -15.80 17.29 17.76
CA ARG A 225 -15.69 18.74 17.51
C ARG A 225 -15.02 19.56 18.61
N ASN A 226 -15.16 19.14 19.88
CA ASN A 226 -14.62 19.83 21.06
C ASN A 226 -13.15 19.48 21.34
N VAL A 227 -12.62 18.42 20.71
CA VAL A 227 -11.27 17.90 20.97
C VAL A 227 -10.25 18.67 20.15
N ASN A 228 -9.24 19.22 20.82
CA ASN A 228 -8.11 19.87 20.18
C ASN A 228 -7.07 18.81 19.77
N PRO A 229 -6.79 18.59 18.46
CA PRO A 229 -5.89 17.52 18.01
C PRO A 229 -4.47 17.65 18.57
N VAL A 230 -3.97 18.88 18.67
CA VAL A 230 -2.62 19.18 19.17
C VAL A 230 -2.48 18.84 20.65
N LYS A 231 -3.54 19.03 21.45
CA LYS A 231 -3.56 18.62 22.86
C LYS A 231 -3.71 17.11 23.01
N ALA A 232 -4.65 16.51 22.27
CA ALA A 232 -4.94 15.07 22.35
C ALA A 232 -3.73 14.18 22.00
N LEU A 233 -2.85 14.65 21.10
CA LEU A 233 -1.65 13.93 20.66
C LEU A 233 -0.34 14.55 21.22
N ALA A 234 -0.41 15.42 22.22
CA ALA A 234 0.76 16.13 22.77
C ALA A 234 1.86 15.18 23.32
N TYR A 235 1.47 13.99 23.79
CA TYR A 235 2.37 12.97 24.33
C TYR A 235 2.70 11.85 23.32
N ALA A 236 2.61 12.13 22.02
CA ALA A 236 3.04 11.26 20.91
C ALA A 236 4.13 11.95 20.06
N PRO A 237 5.34 12.19 20.60
CA PRO A 237 6.37 13.02 19.96
C PRO A 237 6.99 12.39 18.71
N LEU A 238 6.89 11.06 18.55
CA LEU A 238 7.42 10.32 17.40
C LEU A 238 6.39 10.12 16.27
N LEU A 239 5.19 10.71 16.38
CA LEU A 239 4.12 10.55 15.40
C LEU A 239 4.51 11.20 14.07
N SER A 240 4.85 10.37 13.09
CA SER A 240 5.22 10.79 11.74
C SER A 240 4.08 10.67 10.75
N ARG A 241 3.13 9.74 10.94
CA ARG A 241 2.09 9.43 9.93
C ARG A 241 0.68 9.32 10.49
N ILE A 242 -0.25 10.04 9.89
CA ILE A 242 -1.70 9.86 10.09
C ILE A 242 -2.32 9.59 8.69
N GLN A 243 -2.70 8.35 8.40
CA GLN A 243 -3.10 7.98 7.03
C GLN A 243 -4.48 8.54 6.64
N ASN A 244 -5.43 8.49 7.56
CA ASN A 244 -6.80 8.96 7.39
C ASN A 244 -7.19 9.81 8.61
N PHE A 245 -7.47 11.08 8.38
CA PHE A 245 -8.02 12.02 9.36
C PHE A 245 -9.32 12.59 8.83
N ARG A 246 -10.40 12.44 9.60
CA ARG A 246 -11.70 13.02 9.27
C ARG A 246 -11.89 14.32 10.06
N ILE A 247 -12.09 15.43 9.34
CA ILE A 247 -12.47 16.69 9.97
C ILE A 247 -13.88 16.53 10.56
N PRO A 248 -14.14 16.97 11.82
CA PRO A 248 -15.47 16.89 12.40
C PRO A 248 -16.48 17.69 11.58
N THR A 249 -17.73 17.24 11.52
CA THR A 249 -18.82 18.00 10.86
C THR A 249 -19.29 19.15 11.76
N ASP A 250 -19.99 20.11 11.16
CA ASP A 250 -20.74 21.15 11.88
C ASP A 250 -19.85 22.04 12.79
N MET A 251 -18.60 22.22 12.36
CA MET A 251 -17.62 23.13 12.97
C MET A 251 -17.94 24.58 12.59
N ASP A 252 -17.64 25.52 13.49
CA ASP A 252 -17.76 26.95 13.21
C ASP A 252 -16.81 27.37 12.06
N PRO A 253 -17.33 27.96 10.96
CA PRO A 253 -16.51 28.44 9.83
C PRO A 253 -15.42 29.44 10.20
N GLN A 254 -15.62 30.22 11.26
CA GLN A 254 -14.67 31.22 11.73
C GLN A 254 -13.57 30.61 12.63
N LEU A 255 -13.70 29.34 13.01
CA LEU A 255 -12.71 28.67 13.83
C LEU A 255 -11.43 28.38 13.05
N HIS A 256 -10.28 28.70 13.67
CA HIS A 256 -8.99 28.22 13.22
C HIS A 256 -8.71 26.83 13.82
N TYR A 257 -9.03 25.78 13.07
CA TYR A 257 -8.85 24.39 13.48
C TYR A 257 -7.40 23.95 13.24
N ARG A 258 -6.63 23.80 14.32
CA ARG A 258 -5.23 23.34 14.26
C ARG A 258 -5.16 21.83 14.11
N LEU A 259 -4.52 21.39 13.04
CA LEU A 259 -4.28 19.98 12.74
C LEU A 259 -3.09 19.45 13.56
N PRO A 260 -3.02 18.12 13.80
CA PRO A 260 -1.91 17.51 14.53
C PRO A 260 -0.59 17.65 13.75
N ALA A 261 0.53 17.69 14.48
CA ALA A 261 1.86 17.74 13.88
C ALA A 261 2.35 16.34 13.50
N CYS A 262 2.80 16.18 12.26
CA CYS A 262 3.29 14.92 11.68
C CYS A 262 4.12 15.21 10.40
N ASP A 263 4.71 14.18 9.79
CA ASP A 263 5.34 14.30 8.47
C ASP A 263 4.31 14.09 7.36
N GLU A 264 3.44 13.08 7.51
CA GLU A 264 2.38 12.75 6.56
C GLU A 264 0.98 12.84 7.19
N LEU A 265 0.06 13.51 6.50
CA LEU A 265 -1.36 13.59 6.86
C LEU A 265 -2.24 13.28 5.65
N GLY A 266 -3.19 12.35 5.78
CA GLY A 266 -4.27 12.18 4.80
C GLY A 266 -5.60 12.71 5.33
N LEU A 267 -6.16 13.74 4.69
CA LEU A 267 -7.52 14.22 4.94
C LEU A 267 -8.52 13.37 4.15
N VAL A 268 -9.47 12.72 4.83
CA VAL A 268 -10.49 11.87 4.19
C VAL A 268 -11.88 12.50 4.24
N ASN A 269 -12.67 12.22 3.20
CA ASN A 269 -14.04 12.73 3.02
C ASN A 269 -14.13 14.26 3.05
N TYR A 270 -13.11 14.97 2.56
CA TYR A 270 -13.15 16.44 2.50
C TYR A 270 -14.28 16.91 1.58
N SER A 271 -15.18 17.75 2.11
CA SER A 271 -16.28 18.33 1.35
C SER A 271 -16.20 19.85 1.37
N SER A 272 -16.26 20.46 0.18
CA SER A 272 -16.36 21.90 0.03
C SER A 272 -17.74 22.45 0.44
N THR A 273 -18.80 21.64 0.29
CA THR A 273 -20.21 22.07 0.42
C THR A 273 -20.61 22.33 1.86
N SER A 274 -20.05 21.56 2.80
CA SER A 274 -20.07 21.88 4.22
C SER A 274 -19.18 23.09 4.49
N VAL A 275 -19.72 24.09 5.19
CA VAL A 275 -18.96 25.28 5.57
C VAL A 275 -17.84 24.85 6.52
N SER A 276 -16.61 24.88 6.00
CA SER A 276 -15.46 24.25 6.64
C SER A 276 -14.60 25.30 7.36
N PRO A 277 -14.08 24.99 8.56
CA PRO A 277 -13.21 25.91 9.33
C PRO A 277 -11.89 26.17 8.60
N TYR A 278 -11.17 27.20 9.00
CA TYR A 278 -9.81 27.42 8.54
C TYR A 278 -8.88 26.34 9.10
N LEU A 279 -8.23 25.56 8.24
CA LEU A 279 -7.33 24.47 8.62
C LEU A 279 -5.90 24.99 8.77
N ASP A 280 -5.41 25.06 10.02
CA ASP A 280 -4.01 25.39 10.32
C ASP A 280 -3.19 24.09 10.37
N GLY A 281 -2.62 23.74 9.23
CA GLY A 281 -1.81 22.54 8.97
C GLY A 281 -0.30 22.77 9.01
N ARG A 282 0.18 23.89 9.57
CA ARG A 282 1.63 24.21 9.66
C ARG A 282 2.47 23.21 10.47
N GLY A 283 1.82 22.29 11.18
CA GLY A 283 2.45 21.15 11.85
C GLY A 283 2.80 19.97 10.93
N VAL A 284 2.23 19.90 9.72
CA VAL A 284 2.48 18.85 8.72
C VAL A 284 3.69 19.22 7.86
N ARG A 285 4.66 18.30 7.72
CA ARG A 285 6.03 18.65 7.25
C ARG A 285 6.39 18.16 5.84
N GLU A 286 5.88 17.01 5.39
CA GLU A 286 6.34 16.39 4.13
C GLU A 286 5.19 16.20 3.13
N HIS A 287 4.15 15.43 3.48
CA HIS A 287 3.09 15.01 2.56
C HIS A 287 1.68 15.29 3.10
N LEU A 288 0.87 15.98 2.30
CA LEU A 288 -0.58 16.06 2.47
C LEU A 288 -1.28 15.23 1.38
N LYS A 289 -2.14 14.29 1.77
CA LYS A 289 -3.10 13.64 0.88
C LYS A 289 -4.51 14.17 1.16
N ILE A 290 -5.30 14.43 0.14
CA ILE A 290 -6.70 14.87 0.24
C ILE A 290 -7.56 13.92 -0.58
N ILE A 291 -8.49 13.24 0.08
CA ILE A 291 -9.53 12.41 -0.52
C ILE A 291 -10.86 13.15 -0.35
N THR A 292 -11.47 13.59 -1.45
CA THR A 292 -12.76 14.30 -1.39
C THR A 292 -13.91 13.35 -1.09
N SER A 293 -14.98 13.87 -0.48
CA SER A 293 -16.24 13.15 -0.32
C SER A 293 -16.92 12.93 -1.68
N VAL A 294 -17.64 11.80 -1.82
CA VAL A 294 -18.51 11.52 -2.97
C VAL A 294 -19.55 12.64 -3.20
N ARG A 295 -19.98 13.34 -2.13
CA ARG A 295 -20.95 14.44 -2.19
C ARG A 295 -20.35 15.80 -2.57
N ASN A 296 -19.05 15.87 -2.84
CA ASN A 296 -18.42 17.11 -3.28
C ASN A 296 -18.52 17.21 -4.82
N GLU A 297 -19.43 18.03 -5.32
CA GLU A 297 -19.63 18.26 -6.75
C GLU A 297 -18.66 19.30 -7.33
N SER A 298 -18.19 20.24 -6.49
CA SER A 298 -17.56 21.48 -6.95
C SER A 298 -16.03 21.48 -7.07
N GLY A 299 -15.33 20.43 -6.61
CA GLY A 299 -13.86 20.33 -6.70
C GLY A 299 -13.04 21.32 -5.86
N VAL A 300 -13.67 22.32 -5.22
CA VAL A 300 -12.99 23.41 -4.51
C VAL A 300 -12.37 22.93 -3.18
N LEU A 301 -11.07 23.14 -3.03
CA LEU A 301 -10.31 22.98 -1.78
C LEU A 301 -10.05 24.37 -1.19
N ARG A 302 -10.51 24.64 0.03
CA ARG A 302 -10.49 26.01 0.58
C ARG A 302 -10.09 26.14 2.05
N ASN A 303 -9.58 27.33 2.38
CA ASN A 303 -9.22 27.80 3.72
C ASN A 303 -8.17 26.91 4.41
N MET A 304 -7.01 26.68 3.77
CA MET A 304 -5.98 25.75 4.25
C MET A 304 -4.60 26.38 4.33
N ASN A 305 -3.88 26.21 5.46
CA ASN A 305 -2.47 26.59 5.57
C ASN A 305 -1.59 25.36 5.79
N PHE A 306 -0.86 24.98 4.75
CA PHE A 306 0.12 23.89 4.76
C PHE A 306 1.46 24.39 4.23
N SER A 307 1.90 25.54 4.71
CA SER A 307 3.08 26.27 4.23
C SER A 307 4.40 25.48 4.25
N ARG A 308 4.48 24.35 4.96
CA ARG A 308 5.65 23.46 5.05
C ARG A 308 5.59 22.21 4.19
N VAL A 309 4.42 21.86 3.66
CA VAL A 309 4.22 20.60 2.92
C VAL A 309 4.93 20.67 1.58
N LYS A 310 5.75 19.65 1.28
CA LYS A 310 6.54 19.54 0.04
C LYS A 310 5.81 18.74 -1.05
N LYS A 311 4.93 17.82 -0.66
CA LYS A 311 4.14 16.97 -1.54
C LYS A 311 2.65 17.10 -1.25
N LEU A 312 1.84 17.36 -2.27
CA LEU A 312 0.39 17.35 -2.21
C LEU A 312 -0.14 16.23 -3.12
N SER A 313 -1.11 15.46 -2.64
CA SER A 313 -1.85 14.48 -3.46
C SER A 313 -3.35 14.71 -3.34
N VAL A 314 -4.03 14.92 -4.45
CA VAL A 314 -5.48 15.10 -4.51
C VAL A 314 -6.11 13.89 -5.18
N SER A 315 -7.19 13.40 -4.59
CA SER A 315 -7.93 12.23 -5.02
C SER A 315 -9.42 12.46 -4.84
N THR A 316 -10.21 12.15 -5.86
CA THR A 316 -11.67 12.38 -5.86
C THR A 316 -12.41 11.06 -6.03
N LEU A 317 -13.39 10.81 -5.17
CA LEU A 317 -14.18 9.57 -5.20
C LEU A 317 -15.38 9.65 -6.16
N ASN A 318 -15.79 10.85 -6.55
CA ASN A 318 -16.84 11.09 -7.53
C ASN A 318 -16.23 11.39 -8.91
N SER A 319 -16.75 10.76 -9.97
CA SER A 319 -16.31 10.98 -11.35
C SER A 319 -16.87 12.26 -11.97
N SER A 320 -17.97 12.82 -11.46
CA SER A 320 -18.58 14.05 -11.98
C SER A 320 -18.02 15.36 -11.39
N VAL A 321 -16.91 15.29 -10.64
CA VAL A 321 -16.25 16.48 -10.10
C VAL A 321 -15.64 17.30 -11.23
N GLY A 322 -15.98 18.59 -11.30
CA GLY A 322 -15.38 19.54 -12.23
C GLY A 322 -13.92 19.90 -11.90
N GLU A 323 -13.48 21.10 -12.28
CA GLU A 323 -12.11 21.55 -12.02
C GLU A 323 -11.73 21.48 -10.52
N VAL A 324 -10.53 21.01 -10.22
CA VAL A 324 -9.93 21.12 -8.87
C VAL A 324 -9.40 22.55 -8.69
N GLU A 325 -10.01 23.30 -7.78
CA GLU A 325 -9.70 24.71 -7.51
C GLU A 325 -9.18 24.92 -6.08
N PHE A 326 -8.24 25.85 -5.87
CA PHE A 326 -7.65 26.18 -4.56
C PHE A 326 -7.99 27.62 -4.13
N GLN A 327 -8.76 27.80 -3.05
CA GLN A 327 -9.19 29.12 -2.58
C GLN A 327 -8.71 29.41 -1.15
N ASN A 328 -8.05 30.56 -0.93
CA ASN A 328 -7.50 30.94 0.39
C ASN A 328 -6.58 29.85 0.99
N CYS A 329 -5.71 29.28 0.15
CA CYS A 329 -4.76 28.25 0.54
C CYS A 329 -3.31 28.79 0.57
N ASP A 330 -2.46 28.23 1.42
CA ASP A 330 -1.01 28.49 1.46
C ASP A 330 -0.23 27.16 1.40
N PHE A 331 0.53 27.00 0.32
CA PHE A 331 1.37 25.86 0.00
C PHE A 331 2.80 26.31 -0.36
N SER A 332 3.34 27.34 0.32
CA SER A 332 4.60 28.01 -0.05
C SER A 332 5.86 27.14 -0.22
N GLN A 333 5.92 25.93 0.34
CA GLN A 333 7.02 24.96 0.14
C GLN A 333 6.69 23.79 -0.81
N LEU A 334 5.51 23.77 -1.43
CA LEU A 334 5.04 22.69 -2.28
C LEU A 334 5.88 22.57 -3.57
N ARG A 335 6.47 21.38 -3.77
CA ARG A 335 7.32 21.02 -4.93
C ARG A 335 6.70 19.95 -5.81
N PHE A 336 6.05 18.95 -5.21
CA PHE A 336 5.43 17.83 -5.92
C PHE A 336 3.90 17.88 -5.82
N TYR A 337 3.20 17.81 -6.96
CA TYR A 337 1.75 17.71 -7.03
C TYR A 337 1.29 16.41 -7.70
N ASP A 338 0.49 15.62 -6.99
CA ASP A 338 -0.18 14.41 -7.52
C ASP A 338 -1.67 14.69 -7.73
N GLY A 339 -2.05 14.92 -8.97
CA GLY A 339 -3.44 14.97 -9.44
C GLY A 339 -3.89 13.70 -10.16
N SER A 340 -3.09 12.62 -10.20
CA SER A 340 -3.44 11.40 -10.95
C SER A 340 -4.74 10.73 -10.50
N GLN A 341 -5.12 10.95 -9.25
CA GLN A 341 -6.33 10.39 -8.67
C GLN A 341 -7.50 11.38 -8.60
N ALA A 342 -7.35 12.59 -9.14
CA ALA A 342 -8.48 13.46 -9.43
C ALA A 342 -9.33 12.91 -10.60
N SER A 343 -10.55 13.43 -10.73
CA SER A 343 -11.53 13.09 -11.78
C SER A 343 -11.64 14.21 -12.81
N GLY A 344 -11.51 15.47 -12.38
CA GLY A 344 -11.49 16.66 -13.23
C GLY A 344 -10.13 17.36 -13.22
N PRO A 345 -9.86 18.23 -14.21
CA PRO A 345 -8.57 18.88 -14.40
C PRO A 345 -8.22 19.87 -13.27
N THR A 346 -6.92 20.14 -13.11
CA THR A 346 -6.43 21.07 -12.07
C THR A 346 -6.38 22.51 -12.56
N LYS A 347 -7.01 23.44 -11.83
CA LYS A 347 -7.04 24.87 -12.14
C LYS A 347 -5.78 25.59 -11.69
N TRP A 348 -4.67 25.37 -12.40
CA TRP A 348 -3.31 25.74 -11.98
C TRP A 348 -3.11 27.18 -11.52
N ARG A 349 -3.83 28.15 -12.08
CA ARG A 349 -3.74 29.57 -11.65
C ARG A 349 -4.05 29.74 -10.16
N THR A 350 -4.97 28.94 -9.62
CA THR A 350 -5.39 29.01 -8.21
C THR A 350 -4.40 28.29 -7.29
N LEU A 351 -3.77 27.21 -7.76
CA LEU A 351 -2.64 26.57 -7.09
C LEU A 351 -1.41 27.49 -7.05
N ARG A 352 -1.14 28.25 -8.12
CA ARG A 352 -0.09 29.29 -8.15
C ARG A 352 -0.41 30.46 -7.21
N ALA A 353 -1.67 30.88 -7.15
CA ALA A 353 -2.13 31.89 -6.19
C ALA A 353 -1.98 31.44 -4.72
N SER A 354 -1.89 30.12 -4.48
CA SER A 354 -1.62 29.52 -3.17
C SER A 354 -0.13 29.45 -2.82
N ASN A 355 0.71 30.30 -3.43
CA ASN A 355 2.17 30.40 -3.25
C ASN A 355 3.01 29.14 -3.61
N ALA A 356 2.41 28.12 -4.25
CA ALA A 356 3.11 26.88 -4.62
C ALA A 356 4.29 27.12 -5.58
N LYS A 357 5.31 26.26 -5.54
CA LYS A 357 6.51 26.30 -6.40
C LYS A 357 6.84 24.92 -6.96
N ILE A 358 5.89 24.40 -7.72
CA ILE A 358 5.91 23.04 -8.27
C ILE A 358 7.07 22.89 -9.26
N ASP A 359 7.88 21.86 -9.06
CA ASP A 359 8.90 21.39 -10.02
C ASP A 359 8.56 20.01 -10.59
N SER A 360 7.71 19.24 -9.90
CA SER A 360 7.38 17.86 -10.23
C SER A 360 5.88 17.61 -10.16
N VAL A 361 5.36 16.86 -11.11
CA VAL A 361 3.91 16.64 -11.27
C VAL A 361 3.62 15.18 -11.62
N ARG A 362 2.53 14.67 -11.08
CA ARG A 362 1.88 13.43 -11.55
C ARG A 362 0.42 13.72 -11.85
N ILE A 363 -0.04 13.42 -13.05
CA ILE A 363 -1.40 13.74 -13.51
C ILE A 363 -1.98 12.64 -14.40
N SER A 364 -3.30 12.51 -14.38
CA SER A 364 -4.04 11.68 -15.33
C SER A 364 -4.55 12.56 -16.46
N LEU A 365 -4.28 12.18 -17.70
CA LEU A 365 -4.79 12.81 -18.90
C LEU A 365 -5.79 11.86 -19.54
N ASN A 366 -7.10 12.10 -19.38
CA ASN A 366 -8.16 11.21 -19.86
C ASN A 366 -8.92 11.80 -21.07
N SER A 367 -8.64 13.05 -21.41
CA SER A 367 -9.34 13.85 -22.42
C SER A 367 -8.44 14.95 -22.99
N CYS A 368 -8.85 15.57 -24.10
CA CYS A 368 -8.22 16.78 -24.62
C CYS A 368 -8.36 17.98 -23.67
N ASP A 369 -9.44 18.06 -22.88
CA ASP A 369 -9.61 19.10 -21.86
C ASP A 369 -8.59 18.97 -20.73
N ASP A 370 -8.30 17.75 -20.25
CA ASP A 370 -7.24 17.50 -19.26
C ASP A 370 -5.88 17.95 -19.79
N LEU A 371 -5.62 17.70 -21.07
CA LEU A 371 -4.41 18.10 -21.76
C LEU A 371 -4.32 19.62 -21.91
N LEU A 372 -5.37 20.29 -22.38
CA LEU A 372 -5.45 21.74 -22.47
C LEU A 372 -5.27 22.41 -21.09
N ALA A 373 -5.84 21.81 -20.04
CA ALA A 373 -5.61 22.24 -18.67
C ALA A 373 -4.14 22.05 -18.27
N PHE A 374 -3.51 20.89 -18.53
CA PHE A 374 -2.10 20.66 -18.26
C PHE A 374 -1.18 21.66 -18.99
N MET A 375 -1.45 21.97 -20.26
CA MET A 375 -0.71 22.99 -21.01
C MET A 375 -0.85 24.41 -20.45
N SER A 376 -1.90 24.68 -19.68
CA SER A 376 -2.08 25.96 -18.97
C SER A 376 -1.32 26.05 -17.65
N CYS A 377 -0.57 24.99 -17.28
CA CYS A 377 0.28 24.95 -16.10
C CYS A 377 1.34 26.07 -16.16
N PRO A 378 1.38 26.99 -15.18
CA PRO A 378 2.25 28.15 -15.17
C PRO A 378 3.58 27.90 -14.43
N PHE A 379 3.93 26.62 -14.21
CA PHE A 379 5.11 26.21 -13.45
C PHE A 379 6.18 25.63 -14.37
N GLU A 380 7.45 25.92 -14.08
CA GLU A 380 8.59 25.33 -14.78
C GLU A 380 8.90 23.96 -14.16
N LEU A 381 8.54 22.89 -14.88
CA LEU A 381 8.61 21.51 -14.37
C LEU A 381 10.01 20.92 -14.51
N SER A 382 10.99 21.43 -13.77
CA SER A 382 12.39 20.97 -13.83
C SER A 382 12.62 19.55 -13.27
N GLY A 383 11.69 19.06 -12.46
CA GLY A 383 11.76 17.76 -11.80
C GLY A 383 11.21 16.62 -12.66
N THR A 384 10.32 15.82 -12.07
CA THR A 384 9.71 14.67 -12.74
C THR A 384 8.29 14.99 -13.22
N VAL A 385 7.99 14.65 -14.47
CA VAL A 385 6.64 14.68 -15.05
C VAL A 385 6.16 13.24 -15.25
N GLU A 386 5.16 12.83 -14.48
CA GLU A 386 4.57 11.49 -14.57
C GLU A 386 3.14 11.59 -15.17
N LEU A 387 2.97 11.00 -16.35
CA LEU A 387 1.72 11.03 -17.11
C LEU A 387 1.03 9.66 -17.03
N THR A 388 -0.18 9.63 -16.50
CA THR A 388 -1.03 8.44 -16.44
C THR A 388 -2.31 8.65 -17.25
N SER A 389 -3.07 7.58 -17.48
CA SER A 389 -4.49 7.67 -17.84
C SER A 389 -5.31 6.62 -17.10
N LYS A 390 -6.57 6.95 -16.83
CA LYS A 390 -7.63 6.05 -16.37
C LYS A 390 -8.61 5.70 -17.49
N SER A 391 -8.59 6.42 -18.62
CA SER A 391 -9.49 6.18 -19.74
C SER A 391 -9.15 4.87 -20.44
N LYS A 392 -10.14 3.98 -20.57
CA LYS A 392 -10.14 2.92 -21.59
C LYS A 392 -10.85 3.44 -22.83
N GLY A 393 -10.26 3.26 -24.02
CA GLY A 393 -10.75 3.41 -25.40
C GLY A 393 -11.74 4.51 -25.85
N THR A 394 -12.76 4.82 -25.06
CA THR A 394 -14.00 5.49 -25.47
C THR A 394 -13.85 6.95 -25.92
N ASN A 395 -12.77 7.63 -25.52
CA ASN A 395 -12.49 9.03 -25.89
C ASN A 395 -11.59 9.18 -27.13
N THR A 396 -11.05 8.09 -27.70
CA THR A 396 -9.94 8.20 -28.65
C THR A 396 -10.35 8.79 -30.00
N ALA A 397 -11.60 8.59 -30.44
CA ALA A 397 -12.10 9.10 -31.72
C ALA A 397 -12.53 10.57 -31.70
N SER A 398 -13.09 11.07 -30.59
CA SER A 398 -13.38 12.50 -30.41
C SER A 398 -12.08 13.30 -30.28
N ALA A 399 -11.12 12.77 -29.53
CA ALA A 399 -9.83 13.40 -29.32
C ALA A 399 -9.01 13.58 -30.61
N ALA A 400 -9.17 12.71 -31.61
CA ALA A 400 -8.43 12.80 -32.89
C ALA A 400 -8.66 14.13 -33.63
N CYS A 401 -9.90 14.64 -33.66
CA CYS A 401 -10.22 15.92 -34.27
C CYS A 401 -9.61 17.10 -33.49
N GLU A 402 -9.66 17.02 -32.16
CA GLU A 402 -9.21 18.07 -31.25
C GLU A 402 -7.69 18.15 -31.13
N LEU A 403 -6.97 17.03 -31.25
CA LEU A 403 -5.50 16.94 -31.14
C LEU A 403 -4.79 17.90 -32.10
N SER A 404 -5.28 18.00 -33.34
CA SER A 404 -4.74 18.89 -34.37
C SER A 404 -4.78 20.38 -33.98
N THR A 405 -5.64 20.76 -33.02
CA THR A 405 -5.72 22.12 -32.46
C THR A 405 -4.79 22.31 -31.26
N VAL A 406 -4.39 21.22 -30.61
CA VAL A 406 -3.49 21.17 -29.47
C VAL A 406 -2.03 21.23 -29.92
N GLU A 407 -1.65 20.41 -30.90
CA GLU A 407 -0.30 20.33 -31.49
C GLU A 407 0.23 21.71 -31.96
N ARG A 408 -0.66 22.60 -32.40
CA ARG A 408 -0.32 23.94 -32.89
C ARG A 408 0.06 24.95 -31.80
N ARG A 409 -0.03 24.59 -30.51
CA ARG A 409 0.21 25.51 -29.38
C ARG A 409 1.62 25.39 -28.81
N THR A 410 2.39 26.47 -28.94
CA THR A 410 3.81 26.57 -28.53
C THR A 410 4.09 26.41 -27.03
N HIS A 411 3.09 26.55 -26.15
CA HIS A 411 3.27 26.47 -24.70
C HIS A 411 3.73 25.09 -24.20
N LEU A 412 3.43 24.01 -24.94
CA LEU A 412 3.82 22.66 -24.55
C LEU A 412 5.35 22.49 -24.57
N THR A 413 6.01 23.06 -25.58
CA THR A 413 7.47 23.10 -25.68
C THR A 413 8.09 23.71 -24.43
N THR A 414 7.61 24.88 -23.97
CA THR A 414 8.15 25.54 -22.76
C THR A 414 7.92 24.75 -21.47
N LEU A 415 6.87 23.94 -21.40
CA LEU A 415 6.53 23.17 -20.20
C LEU A 415 7.40 21.92 -20.04
N LEU A 416 7.73 21.23 -21.14
CA LEU A 416 8.57 20.03 -21.12
C LEU A 416 10.07 20.32 -21.33
N ALA A 417 10.46 21.43 -21.96
CA ALA A 417 11.86 21.71 -22.34
C ALA A 417 12.88 21.70 -21.18
N ASN A 418 12.43 21.91 -19.93
CA ASN A 418 13.30 21.94 -18.76
C ASN A 418 13.22 20.68 -17.87
N CYS A 419 12.39 19.69 -18.22
CA CYS A 419 12.20 18.52 -17.36
C CYS A 419 13.46 17.64 -17.27
N SER A 420 13.68 17.02 -16.11
CA SER A 420 14.79 16.08 -15.92
C SER A 420 14.39 14.63 -16.16
N ARG A 421 13.12 14.30 -15.89
CA ARG A 421 12.56 12.95 -16.09
C ARG A 421 11.10 12.99 -16.52
N ILE A 422 10.76 12.20 -17.53
CA ILE A 422 9.38 11.86 -17.90
C ILE A 422 9.14 10.39 -17.54
N VAL A 423 7.98 10.09 -16.93
CA VAL A 423 7.52 8.73 -16.63
C VAL A 423 6.13 8.56 -17.22
N MET A 424 5.88 7.45 -17.91
CA MET A 424 4.62 7.21 -18.57
C MET A 424 4.31 5.72 -18.64
N ASN A 425 3.06 5.37 -18.32
CA ASN A 425 2.58 4.01 -18.51
C ASN A 425 1.91 3.94 -19.89
N LEU A 426 2.12 2.85 -20.63
CA LEU A 426 1.49 2.58 -21.92
C LEU A 426 0.60 1.32 -21.80
N ASN A 427 -0.70 1.55 -21.68
CA ASN A 427 -1.76 0.55 -21.49
C ASN A 427 -3.02 0.84 -22.34
N SER A 428 -3.01 1.90 -23.15
CA SER A 428 -4.14 2.33 -23.98
C SER A 428 -3.68 3.12 -25.21
N VAL A 429 -4.49 3.12 -26.27
CA VAL A 429 -4.22 3.85 -27.52
C VAL A 429 -4.04 5.34 -27.25
N TRP A 430 -4.85 5.89 -26.34
CA TRP A 430 -4.76 7.29 -25.90
C TRP A 430 -3.41 7.66 -25.29
N GLN A 431 -2.76 6.75 -24.56
CA GLN A 431 -1.41 6.98 -24.04
C GLN A 431 -0.35 6.93 -25.16
N CYS A 432 -0.51 6.07 -26.16
CA CYS A 432 0.34 6.14 -27.36
C CYS A 432 0.17 7.49 -28.08
N VAL A 433 -1.07 7.99 -28.22
CA VAL A 433 -1.37 9.33 -28.78
C VAL A 433 -0.64 10.43 -27.99
N ILE A 434 -0.69 10.38 -26.65
CA ILE A 434 0.03 11.34 -25.80
C ILE A 434 1.56 11.22 -25.98
N LEU A 435 2.11 10.00 -26.04
CA LEU A 435 3.55 9.81 -26.23
C LEU A 435 4.01 10.43 -27.56
N HIS A 436 3.29 10.17 -28.65
CA HIS A 436 3.72 10.57 -30.00
C HIS A 436 3.54 12.06 -30.30
N HIS A 437 2.46 12.68 -29.83
CA HIS A 437 2.09 14.06 -30.21
C HIS A 437 2.44 15.10 -29.14
N ILE A 438 2.67 14.69 -27.89
CA ILE A 438 2.92 15.62 -26.77
C ILE A 438 4.33 15.42 -26.21
N VAL A 439 4.67 14.19 -25.82
CA VAL A 439 5.98 13.91 -25.19
C VAL A 439 7.09 13.95 -26.25
N LYS A 440 6.93 13.21 -27.34
CA LYS A 440 7.98 13.03 -28.35
C LYS A 440 8.46 14.35 -29.01
N PRO A 441 7.59 15.30 -29.42
CA PRO A 441 8.04 16.50 -30.11
C PRO A 441 8.63 17.59 -29.19
N HIS A 442 8.42 17.46 -27.88
CA HIS A 442 8.70 18.54 -26.91
C HIS A 442 9.62 18.13 -25.75
N MET A 443 9.97 16.85 -25.63
CA MET A 443 10.97 16.38 -24.66
C MET A 443 12.38 16.89 -25.03
N PRO A 444 13.15 17.43 -24.08
CA PRO A 444 14.53 17.85 -24.32
C PRO A 444 15.46 16.63 -24.37
N ALA A 445 16.44 16.65 -25.26
CA ALA A 445 17.44 15.57 -25.40
C ALA A 445 18.27 15.30 -24.13
N THR A 446 18.24 16.19 -23.14
CA THR A 446 18.89 16.02 -21.83
C THR A 446 18.06 15.24 -20.80
N ALA A 447 16.76 15.07 -21.02
CA ALA A 447 15.87 14.39 -20.08
C ALA A 447 16.00 12.86 -20.15
N LEU A 448 15.55 12.19 -19.08
CA LEU A 448 15.38 10.75 -19.00
C LEU A 448 13.92 10.40 -19.30
N ILE A 449 13.64 9.32 -20.03
CA ILE A 449 12.27 8.80 -20.20
C ILE A 449 12.14 7.38 -19.64
N CYS A 450 11.05 7.11 -18.95
CA CYS A 450 10.66 5.79 -18.45
C CYS A 450 9.29 5.43 -19.03
N LEU A 451 9.21 4.35 -19.80
CA LEU A 451 8.01 3.84 -20.44
C LEU A 451 7.65 2.47 -19.87
N ASP A 452 6.58 2.39 -19.09
CA ASP A 452 6.12 1.14 -18.47
C ASP A 452 4.98 0.57 -19.33
N ILE A 453 5.29 -0.41 -20.18
CA ILE A 453 4.38 -0.96 -21.19
C ILE A 453 3.66 -2.18 -20.64
N ASN A 454 2.32 -2.17 -20.69
CA ASN A 454 1.49 -3.35 -20.42
C ASN A 454 0.84 -3.80 -21.75
N PHE A 455 1.39 -4.86 -22.33
CA PHE A 455 1.03 -5.32 -23.67
C PHE A 455 -0.41 -5.85 -23.72
N GLU A 456 -0.78 -6.69 -22.76
CA GLU A 456 -2.12 -7.28 -22.65
C GLU A 456 -3.20 -6.19 -22.55
N ALA A 457 -3.01 -5.19 -21.68
CA ALA A 457 -3.95 -4.08 -21.54
C ALA A 457 -4.03 -3.20 -22.80
N LEU A 458 -2.90 -2.92 -23.46
CA LEU A 458 -2.87 -2.13 -24.68
C LEU A 458 -3.55 -2.85 -25.86
N GLN A 459 -3.38 -4.17 -25.98
CA GLN A 459 -4.05 -4.98 -27.00
C GLN A 459 -5.56 -5.06 -26.79
N ASP A 460 -6.01 -5.25 -25.55
CA ASP A 460 -7.42 -5.22 -25.18
C ASP A 460 -8.06 -3.86 -25.49
N ASP A 461 -7.35 -2.76 -25.23
CA ASP A 461 -7.80 -1.39 -25.54
C ASP A 461 -7.86 -1.13 -27.06
N ILE A 462 -6.86 -1.58 -27.83
CA ILE A 462 -6.88 -1.52 -29.31
C ILE A 462 -8.08 -2.29 -29.86
N ARG A 463 -8.33 -3.51 -29.38
CA ARG A 463 -9.46 -4.35 -29.81
C ARG A 463 -10.79 -3.65 -29.52
N HIS A 464 -10.97 -3.15 -28.29
CA HIS A 464 -12.17 -2.39 -27.88
C HIS A 464 -12.41 -1.17 -28.77
N CYS A 465 -11.36 -0.39 -29.07
CA CYS A 465 -11.47 0.77 -29.97
C CYS A 465 -11.88 0.37 -31.40
N CYS A 466 -11.35 -0.74 -31.92
CA CYS A 466 -11.71 -1.24 -33.26
C CYS A 466 -13.18 -1.69 -33.30
N GLU A 467 -13.63 -2.43 -32.27
CA GLU A 467 -15.00 -2.92 -32.12
C GLU A 467 -16.02 -1.77 -31.96
N GLU A 468 -15.77 -0.80 -31.08
CA GLU A 468 -16.66 0.35 -30.86
C GLU A 468 -16.79 1.27 -32.08
N LEU A 469 -15.70 1.47 -32.82
CA LEU A 469 -15.67 2.39 -33.96
C LEU A 469 -16.02 1.73 -35.31
N GLY A 470 -16.12 0.39 -35.34
CA GLY A 470 -16.33 -0.37 -36.57
C GLY A 470 -15.19 -0.20 -37.57
N LYS A 471 -13.94 -0.10 -37.09
CA LYS A 471 -12.74 0.19 -37.89
C LYS A 471 -11.68 -0.89 -37.74
N SER A 472 -10.90 -1.13 -38.79
CA SER A 472 -9.67 -1.92 -38.71
C SER A 472 -8.59 -1.22 -37.89
N ARG A 473 -7.58 -1.98 -37.42
CA ARG A 473 -6.41 -1.42 -36.69
C ARG A 473 -5.72 -0.30 -37.48
N SER A 474 -5.50 -0.50 -38.77
CA SER A 474 -4.85 0.49 -39.65
C SER A 474 -5.70 1.76 -39.78
N GLU A 475 -7.01 1.65 -39.91
CA GLU A 475 -7.91 2.83 -39.95
C GLU A 475 -7.99 3.55 -38.59
N LEU A 476 -7.92 2.83 -37.48
CA LEU A 476 -7.83 3.41 -36.14
C LEU A 476 -6.53 4.20 -35.99
N PHE A 477 -5.37 3.61 -36.31
CA PHE A 477 -4.08 4.29 -36.17
C PHE A 477 -3.93 5.48 -37.10
N CYS A 478 -4.39 5.38 -38.35
CA CYS A 478 -4.49 6.51 -39.28
C CYS A 478 -5.40 7.63 -38.73
N LEU A 479 -6.55 7.31 -38.13
CA LEU A 479 -7.47 8.30 -37.55
C LEU A 479 -6.78 9.15 -36.45
N VAL A 480 -6.00 8.50 -35.58
CA VAL A 480 -5.31 9.16 -34.46
C VAL A 480 -3.87 9.60 -34.80
N HIS A 481 -3.50 9.53 -36.08
CA HIS A 481 -2.17 9.86 -36.59
C HIS A 481 -1.02 9.16 -35.84
N LEU A 482 -1.25 7.92 -35.38
CA LEU A 482 -0.20 7.09 -34.81
C LEU A 482 0.60 6.42 -35.94
N PRO A 483 1.94 6.40 -35.87
CA PRO A 483 2.74 5.71 -36.86
C PRO A 483 2.50 4.20 -36.76
N SER A 484 2.13 3.62 -37.88
CA SER A 484 1.80 2.20 -38.01
C SER A 484 2.11 1.72 -39.42
N GLU A 485 2.43 0.43 -39.53
CA GLU A 485 2.73 -0.27 -40.79
C GLU A 485 1.95 -1.58 -40.74
N ASP A 486 1.19 -1.94 -41.77
CA ASP A 486 0.38 -3.17 -41.84
C ASP A 486 -0.49 -3.52 -40.61
N GLY A 487 -1.00 -2.49 -39.91
CA GLY A 487 -1.83 -2.65 -38.70
C GLY A 487 -1.05 -2.92 -37.41
N ILE A 488 0.27 -2.74 -37.45
CA ILE A 488 1.24 -2.82 -36.36
C ILE A 488 1.54 -1.41 -35.85
N ILE A 489 1.54 -1.19 -34.54
CA ILE A 489 1.84 0.14 -33.94
C ILE A 489 3.36 0.32 -33.75
N GLN A 490 3.92 1.44 -34.21
CA GLN A 490 5.34 1.74 -34.07
C GLN A 490 5.58 2.73 -32.92
N VAL A 491 5.94 2.26 -31.73
CA VAL A 491 6.21 3.17 -30.60
C VAL A 491 7.57 3.86 -30.79
N GLN A 492 7.52 5.15 -31.12
CA GLN A 492 8.71 5.95 -31.42
C GLN A 492 9.21 6.65 -30.17
N VAL A 493 10.35 6.18 -29.66
CA VAL A 493 10.98 6.75 -28.47
C VAL A 493 11.58 8.13 -28.81
N PRO A 494 11.33 9.19 -27.99
CA PRO A 494 11.98 10.48 -28.18
C PRO A 494 13.51 10.41 -28.10
N GLN A 495 14.16 11.39 -28.73
CA GLN A 495 15.57 11.67 -28.46
C GLN A 495 15.71 12.10 -27.00
N ALA A 496 16.38 11.28 -26.20
CA ALA A 496 16.53 11.41 -24.76
C ALA A 496 17.96 11.06 -24.34
N LYS A 497 18.39 11.52 -23.17
CA LYS A 497 19.72 11.19 -22.62
C LYS A 497 19.85 9.69 -22.32
N ARG A 498 18.73 9.07 -21.94
CA ARG A 498 18.55 7.64 -21.70
C ARG A 498 17.06 7.35 -21.71
N ALA A 499 16.68 6.25 -22.35
CA ALA A 499 15.33 5.72 -22.33
C ALA A 499 15.33 4.38 -21.58
N THR A 500 14.39 4.21 -20.67
CA THR A 500 14.13 2.96 -19.96
C THR A 500 12.74 2.48 -20.35
N ILE A 501 12.62 1.25 -20.83
CA ILE A 501 11.36 0.60 -21.21
C ILE A 501 11.19 -0.64 -20.35
N LEU A 502 10.12 -0.69 -19.57
CA LEU A 502 9.81 -1.79 -18.66
C LEU A 502 8.55 -2.53 -19.11
N ASP A 503 8.57 -3.86 -19.06
CA ASP A 503 7.36 -4.66 -19.14
C ASP A 503 6.63 -4.65 -17.80
N ALA A 504 5.42 -4.10 -17.80
CA ALA A 504 4.52 -3.97 -16.66
C ALA A 504 3.39 -5.03 -16.66
N THR A 505 3.46 -6.04 -17.54
CA THR A 505 2.42 -7.07 -17.70
C THR A 505 2.38 -7.97 -16.45
N PRO A 506 1.27 -8.02 -15.69
CA PRO A 506 1.19 -8.82 -14.49
C PRO A 506 1.15 -10.32 -14.85
N ASN A 507 2.15 -11.08 -14.38
CA ASN A 507 2.34 -12.54 -14.52
C ASN A 507 3.38 -13.06 -15.54
N SER A 508 4.42 -12.31 -15.91
CA SER A 508 5.54 -12.82 -16.73
C SER A 508 6.38 -13.97 -16.11
N VAL A 509 5.93 -14.57 -14.99
CA VAL A 509 6.51 -15.78 -14.37
C VAL A 509 5.88 -17.07 -14.92
N LYS A 510 4.86 -16.98 -15.79
CA LYS A 510 4.46 -18.10 -16.64
C LYS A 510 5.02 -17.90 -18.04
N SER A 511 6.21 -18.47 -18.26
CA SER A 511 6.69 -18.78 -19.60
C SER A 511 5.70 -19.75 -20.28
N LYS A 512 4.72 -19.20 -21.00
CA LYS A 512 4.16 -19.90 -22.17
C LYS A 512 5.25 -19.86 -23.24
N THR A 513 6.18 -20.79 -23.14
CA THR A 513 6.95 -21.22 -24.31
C THR A 513 5.93 -21.61 -25.37
N PHE A 514 5.81 -20.81 -26.42
CA PHE A 514 5.09 -21.20 -27.63
C PHE A 514 5.91 -22.32 -28.29
N SER A 515 5.69 -23.55 -27.86
CA SER A 515 6.32 -24.74 -28.43
C SER A 515 5.76 -24.97 -29.82
N PHE A 516 6.52 -24.56 -30.84
CA PHE A 516 6.29 -25.05 -32.19
C PHE A 516 6.41 -26.58 -32.21
N ALA A 517 5.49 -27.19 -32.95
CA ALA A 517 5.21 -28.61 -33.08
C ALA A 517 6.36 -29.61 -32.87
N GLU A 518 6.06 -30.69 -32.14
CA GLU A 518 6.37 -32.03 -32.66
C GLU A 518 5.25 -33.03 -32.33
N ARG A 519 4.57 -33.51 -33.37
CA ARG A 519 3.71 -34.71 -33.32
C ARG A 519 4.53 -35.89 -33.85
N ALA A 520 5.00 -36.78 -33.00
CA ALA A 520 5.30 -38.16 -33.39
C ALA A 520 5.45 -39.08 -32.17
N LEU A 521 4.72 -40.20 -32.20
CA LEU A 521 4.99 -41.47 -31.50
C LEU A 521 5.07 -41.43 -29.96
N GLY A 522 4.11 -42.11 -29.31
CA GLY A 522 4.18 -42.42 -27.89
C GLY A 522 4.96 -43.71 -27.61
N ILE A 523 5.41 -43.85 -26.37
CA ILE A 523 5.64 -45.07 -25.59
C ILE A 523 5.56 -44.66 -24.09
N ASP A 524 5.23 -45.61 -23.23
CA ASP A 524 4.98 -45.46 -21.79
C ASP A 524 6.18 -44.98 -20.94
N GLU A 525 5.92 -44.89 -19.62
CA GLU A 525 6.87 -44.83 -18.50
C GLU A 525 7.45 -43.44 -18.14
N MET A 526 7.68 -43.08 -16.86
CA MET A 526 7.10 -43.52 -15.58
C MET A 526 7.49 -42.48 -14.50
N ASN A 527 6.68 -42.30 -13.45
CA ASN A 527 7.07 -41.79 -12.12
C ASN A 527 8.16 -40.70 -12.00
N SER A 528 7.75 -39.45 -11.75
CA SER A 528 8.49 -38.59 -10.82
C SER A 528 7.54 -37.80 -9.94
N ASN A 529 7.63 -38.01 -8.62
CA ASN A 529 6.75 -37.39 -7.63
C ASN A 529 6.99 -35.88 -7.54
N THR A 530 6.03 -35.07 -8.00
CA THR A 530 6.01 -33.64 -7.72
C THR A 530 5.37 -33.40 -6.34
N THR A 531 6.21 -33.12 -5.35
CA THR A 531 5.78 -32.55 -4.07
C THR A 531 5.11 -31.20 -4.31
N ILE A 532 3.79 -31.16 -4.17
CA ILE A 532 3.02 -29.92 -4.18
C ILE A 532 3.36 -29.14 -2.90
N HIS A 533 4.36 -28.26 -3.00
CA HIS A 533 4.51 -27.17 -2.03
C HIS A 533 3.39 -26.16 -2.26
N THR A 534 2.25 -26.38 -1.59
CA THR A 534 1.25 -25.34 -1.39
C THR A 534 1.88 -24.21 -0.60
N SER A 535 1.99 -23.04 -1.24
CA SER A 535 2.41 -21.81 -0.59
C SER A 535 1.34 -21.35 0.41
N VAL A 536 1.53 -21.70 1.67
CA VAL A 536 0.74 -21.21 2.80
C VAL A 536 0.91 -19.69 2.91
N SER A 537 -0.07 -18.94 2.39
CA SER A 537 -0.26 -17.50 2.64
C SER A 537 -1.75 -17.10 2.71
N GLN A 538 -2.60 -18.04 3.13
CA GLN A 538 -4.00 -17.79 3.50
C GLN A 538 -4.28 -18.19 4.94
N LEU A 539 -3.40 -17.78 5.86
CA LEU A 539 -3.88 -17.42 7.19
C LEU A 539 -4.58 -16.08 7.03
N GLN A 540 -5.88 -16.03 7.31
CA GLN A 540 -6.64 -14.80 7.29
C GLN A 540 -6.08 -13.89 8.40
N ASP A 541 -5.45 -12.77 8.03
CA ASP A 541 -5.16 -11.73 9.00
C ASP A 541 -6.47 -11.31 9.68
N PRO A 542 -6.53 -11.23 11.02
CA PRO A 542 -7.77 -10.96 11.73
C PRO A 542 -8.23 -9.52 11.48
N VAL A 543 -9.08 -9.36 10.46
CA VAL A 543 -9.73 -8.09 10.11
C VAL A 543 -10.52 -7.60 11.31
N SER A 544 -10.19 -6.39 11.81
CA SER A 544 -10.93 -5.86 12.96
C SER A 544 -12.42 -5.67 12.60
N PRO A 545 -13.36 -5.81 13.56
CA PRO A 545 -14.78 -5.57 13.28
C PRO A 545 -15.08 -4.17 12.72
N THR A 546 -14.19 -3.20 12.94
CA THR A 546 -14.26 -1.84 12.36
C THR A 546 -13.81 -1.82 10.91
N GLU A 547 -12.71 -2.50 10.56
CA GLU A 547 -12.25 -2.64 9.18
C GLU A 547 -13.24 -3.47 8.35
N PHE A 548 -13.77 -4.56 8.91
CA PHE A 548 -14.84 -5.33 8.28
C PHE A 548 -16.07 -4.46 8.03
N ARG A 549 -16.60 -3.76 9.04
CA ARG A 549 -17.74 -2.85 8.86
C ARG A 549 -17.48 -1.74 7.85
N ARG A 550 -16.29 -1.15 7.82
CA ARG A 550 -15.94 -0.08 6.85
C ARG A 550 -15.83 -0.63 5.43
N ASN A 551 -15.25 -1.82 5.25
CA ASN A 551 -15.18 -2.49 3.94
C ASN A 551 -16.57 -2.97 3.48
N SER A 552 -17.45 -3.41 4.38
CA SER A 552 -18.85 -3.72 4.06
C SER A 552 -19.69 -2.47 3.75
N LEU A 553 -19.43 -1.34 4.43
CA LEU A 553 -20.09 -0.04 4.17
C LEU A 553 -19.65 0.63 2.86
N ALA A 554 -18.67 0.08 2.15
CA ALA A 554 -18.40 0.44 0.76
C ALA A 554 -19.51 -0.04 -0.19
N GLY A 555 -20.34 -1.00 0.22
CA GLY A 555 -21.63 -1.30 -0.39
C GLY A 555 -22.74 -0.49 0.28
N SER A 556 -23.37 0.42 -0.44
CA SER A 556 -24.38 1.35 0.10
C SER A 556 -25.78 0.76 0.28
N ASP A 557 -25.92 -0.57 0.40
CA ASP A 557 -27.17 -1.24 0.70
C ASP A 557 -27.04 -2.25 1.88
N SER A 558 -28.17 -2.53 2.53
CA SER A 558 -28.22 -3.46 3.67
C SER A 558 -28.27 -4.93 3.24
N GLU A 559 -28.35 -5.22 1.94
CA GLU A 559 -28.47 -6.56 1.34
C GLU A 559 -27.08 -7.16 1.10
N THR A 560 -26.20 -6.41 0.46
CA THR A 560 -24.82 -6.75 0.10
C THR A 560 -23.94 -6.85 1.34
N ALA A 561 -24.14 -5.97 2.33
CA ALA A 561 -23.52 -6.13 3.65
C ALA A 561 -23.93 -7.46 4.33
N ARG A 562 -25.19 -7.91 4.13
CA ARG A 562 -25.68 -9.21 4.62
C ARG A 562 -25.08 -10.39 3.85
N ARG A 563 -24.96 -10.28 2.52
CA ARG A 563 -24.36 -11.31 1.66
C ARG A 563 -22.87 -11.50 1.96
N HIS A 564 -22.11 -10.44 2.24
CA HIS A 564 -20.71 -10.54 2.68
C HIS A 564 -20.53 -10.86 4.18
N SER A 565 -21.61 -10.93 4.97
CA SER A 565 -21.57 -11.41 6.36
C SER A 565 -21.55 -12.94 6.47
N ILE A 566 -21.67 -13.67 5.34
CA ILE A 566 -21.55 -15.13 5.31
C ILE A 566 -20.08 -15.52 5.15
N VAL A 567 -19.46 -15.96 6.24
CA VAL A 567 -18.17 -16.67 6.17
C VAL A 567 -18.43 -18.03 5.52
N HIS A 568 -18.22 -18.12 4.21
CA HIS A 568 -18.18 -19.40 3.53
C HIS A 568 -16.93 -20.17 3.98
N ILE A 569 -17.10 -21.07 4.96
CA ILE A 569 -16.13 -22.12 5.25
C ILE A 569 -16.19 -23.13 4.09
N GLY A 570 -15.53 -22.77 2.99
CA GLY A 570 -15.42 -23.61 1.81
C GLY A 570 -14.50 -24.79 2.10
N VAL A 571 -15.07 -25.98 2.25
CA VAL A 571 -14.30 -27.23 2.11
C VAL A 571 -13.73 -27.26 0.68
N PRO A 572 -12.44 -27.58 0.47
CA PRO A 572 -11.83 -27.54 -0.86
C PRO A 572 -12.58 -28.46 -1.85
N PRO A 573 -12.96 -27.97 -3.05
CA PRO A 573 -13.71 -28.75 -4.03
C PRO A 573 -12.78 -29.69 -4.83
N TYR A 574 -12.12 -30.61 -4.12
CA TYR A 574 -11.33 -31.70 -4.71
C TYR A 574 -11.64 -33.01 -3.98
N LEU A 575 -12.81 -33.59 -4.28
CA LEU A 575 -13.12 -35.03 -4.22
C LEU A 575 -14.62 -35.24 -4.52
N HIS A 576 -14.97 -35.35 -5.80
CA HIS A 576 -16.06 -36.22 -6.26
C HIS A 576 -15.90 -36.46 -7.76
N ALA A 577 -15.28 -37.60 -8.09
CA ALA A 577 -15.31 -38.18 -9.42
C ALA A 577 -16.13 -39.47 -9.39
N GLN A 578 -16.82 -39.72 -10.51
CA GLN A 578 -17.43 -40.99 -10.93
C GLN A 578 -18.65 -41.54 -10.16
N ALA A 579 -19.80 -41.48 -10.84
CA ALA A 579 -20.65 -42.60 -11.25
C ALA A 579 -21.84 -42.00 -12.05
N GLU A 580 -22.40 -42.52 -13.15
CA GLU A 580 -22.09 -43.54 -14.15
C GLU A 580 -23.32 -43.56 -15.10
N SER A 581 -23.21 -44.23 -16.26
CA SER A 581 -24.33 -44.78 -17.05
C SER A 581 -25.29 -43.88 -17.87
N ALA A 582 -25.12 -44.03 -19.19
CA ALA A 582 -25.92 -43.62 -20.33
C ALA A 582 -27.40 -44.10 -20.40
N ARG A 583 -28.21 -43.37 -21.21
CA ARG A 583 -29.22 -43.82 -22.22
C ARG A 583 -30.02 -42.58 -22.71
N SER A 584 -30.07 -42.12 -23.97
CA SER A 584 -30.36 -42.70 -25.31
C SER A 584 -31.79 -42.40 -25.83
N SER A 585 -31.93 -41.42 -26.75
CA SER A 585 -32.92 -41.31 -27.86
C SER A 585 -32.80 -39.88 -28.47
N ILE A 586 -32.37 -39.66 -29.72
CA ILE A 586 -32.89 -40.01 -31.08
C ILE A 586 -34.11 -39.18 -31.53
N SER A 587 -33.84 -38.16 -32.35
CA SER A 587 -34.51 -37.74 -33.60
C SER A 587 -33.86 -36.44 -34.11
N GLY A 588 -33.73 -36.11 -35.39
CA GLY A 588 -33.97 -36.86 -36.64
C GLY A 588 -34.07 -35.87 -37.82
N ASP A 589 -33.27 -36.07 -38.89
CA ASP A 589 -33.37 -35.55 -40.28
C ASP A 589 -33.45 -34.00 -40.50
N ASP A 590 -32.91 -33.35 -41.55
CA ASP A 590 -32.45 -33.80 -42.87
C ASP A 590 -31.63 -32.70 -43.63
N GLN A 591 -30.74 -33.16 -44.51
CA GLN A 591 -30.21 -32.58 -45.78
C GLN A 591 -30.19 -31.05 -46.09
N LEU A 592 -29.00 -30.52 -46.46
CA LEU A 592 -28.62 -30.18 -47.86
C LEU A 592 -27.19 -29.56 -47.96
N LEU A 593 -26.51 -29.78 -49.11
CA LEU A 593 -25.20 -29.25 -49.53
C LEU A 593 -25.24 -29.02 -51.06
N PRO A 594 -24.27 -28.34 -51.70
CA PRO A 594 -23.77 -26.95 -51.53
C PRO A 594 -24.05 -26.19 -52.87
N PRO A 595 -23.13 -25.51 -53.61
CA PRO A 595 -21.98 -24.65 -53.29
C PRO A 595 -21.98 -23.26 -54.00
N SER A 596 -21.04 -22.38 -53.62
CA SER A 596 -19.98 -21.79 -54.50
C SER A 596 -19.65 -20.28 -54.32
N LEU A 597 -18.33 -20.02 -54.18
CA LEU A 597 -17.54 -18.86 -54.62
C LEU A 597 -17.83 -17.43 -54.10
N HIS A 598 -17.09 -16.99 -53.08
CA HIS A 598 -15.85 -16.17 -53.20
C HIS A 598 -15.17 -16.11 -51.80
N GLN A 599 -13.90 -16.50 -51.63
CA GLN A 599 -12.70 -15.63 -51.68
C GLN A 599 -12.71 -14.42 -50.72
N ASN A 600 -12.18 -14.59 -49.50
CA ASN A 600 -10.85 -14.08 -49.09
C ASN A 600 -10.63 -14.09 -47.55
N ASP A 601 -9.38 -14.28 -47.15
CA ASP A 601 -8.69 -13.77 -45.96
C ASP A 601 -9.44 -13.54 -44.64
N SER A 602 -9.28 -14.46 -43.68
CA SER A 602 -9.22 -14.12 -42.24
C SER A 602 -8.82 -15.32 -41.37
N ASN A 603 -7.52 -15.55 -41.16
CA ASN A 603 -7.01 -16.30 -39.99
C ASN A 603 -5.56 -15.96 -39.58
N GLU A 604 -4.94 -14.91 -40.14
CA GLU A 604 -3.63 -14.38 -39.72
C GLU A 604 -3.74 -13.23 -38.68
N TRP A 605 -4.70 -13.30 -37.74
CA TRP A 605 -5.02 -12.20 -36.83
C TRP A 605 -4.10 -12.09 -35.59
N TRP A 606 -2.93 -12.77 -35.61
CA TRP A 606 -2.08 -13.00 -34.43
C TRP A 606 -0.59 -12.67 -34.64
N ARG A 607 -0.23 -11.88 -35.65
CA ARG A 607 1.10 -11.24 -35.68
C ARG A 607 1.02 -9.88 -34.99
N GLU A 608 1.81 -9.76 -33.94
CA GLU A 608 1.89 -8.59 -33.09
C GLU A 608 3.36 -8.17 -33.08
N LEU A 609 3.65 -6.98 -33.60
CA LEU A 609 4.98 -6.38 -33.50
C LEU A 609 4.87 -5.08 -32.70
N LEU A 610 5.93 -4.74 -31.97
CA LEU A 610 6.12 -3.42 -31.40
C LEU A 610 7.44 -2.91 -31.97
N THR A 611 7.36 -2.07 -32.98
CA THR A 611 8.55 -1.55 -33.64
C THR A 611 9.05 -0.30 -32.91
N LEU A 612 10.21 -0.42 -32.26
CA LEU A 612 10.89 0.70 -31.60
C LEU A 612 11.81 1.43 -32.59
N THR A 613 11.26 2.36 -33.38
CA THR A 613 12.04 3.12 -34.38
C THR A 613 12.71 4.38 -33.80
N HIS A 614 13.98 4.59 -34.17
CA HIS A 614 14.80 5.75 -33.76
C HIS A 614 14.76 6.89 -34.80
N VAL A 615 14.90 8.14 -34.34
CA VAL A 615 15.03 9.33 -35.20
C VAL A 615 16.50 9.73 -35.30
N ARG A 616 17.14 9.38 -36.42
CA ARG A 616 18.51 9.69 -36.88
C ARG A 616 19.33 10.70 -36.04
N GLY A 617 20.52 10.29 -35.61
CA GLY A 617 21.66 11.21 -35.43
C GLY A 617 22.45 11.11 -34.12
N THR A 618 21.88 10.62 -33.02
CA THR A 618 22.54 10.58 -31.70
C THR A 618 22.53 9.19 -31.07
N PRO A 619 23.61 8.75 -30.39
CA PRO A 619 23.66 7.45 -29.72
C PRO A 619 22.75 7.42 -28.49
N LEU A 620 21.64 6.68 -28.58
CA LEU A 620 20.74 6.43 -27.44
C LEU A 620 21.26 5.26 -26.59
N ASN A 621 21.24 5.43 -25.27
CA ASN A 621 21.33 4.33 -24.31
C ASN A 621 19.92 3.85 -24.00
N LEU A 622 19.58 2.63 -24.47
CA LEU A 622 18.27 2.01 -24.25
C LEU A 622 18.37 0.96 -23.15
N GLU A 623 17.60 1.12 -22.10
CA GLU A 623 17.36 0.10 -21.08
C GLU A 623 16.03 -0.61 -21.35
N ILE A 624 16.03 -1.93 -21.37
CA ILE A 624 14.87 -2.73 -21.77
C ILE A 624 14.77 -4.01 -20.93
N THR A 625 13.56 -4.48 -20.64
CA THR A 625 13.37 -5.82 -20.07
C THR A 625 13.56 -6.92 -21.12
N GLU A 626 14.05 -8.08 -20.69
CA GLU A 626 14.33 -9.22 -21.58
C GLU A 626 13.15 -9.62 -22.49
N ASP A 627 11.92 -9.63 -21.95
CA ASP A 627 10.73 -10.06 -22.70
C ASP A 627 10.38 -9.13 -23.87
N ILE A 628 10.56 -7.81 -23.72
CA ILE A 628 10.34 -6.83 -24.80
C ILE A 628 11.42 -6.99 -25.87
N LEU A 629 12.67 -7.22 -25.45
CA LEU A 629 13.75 -7.46 -26.40
C LEU A 629 13.51 -8.75 -27.19
N ASN A 630 13.12 -9.84 -26.54
CA ASN A 630 12.74 -11.09 -27.22
C ASN A 630 11.58 -10.88 -28.21
N TYR A 631 10.57 -10.10 -27.84
CA TYR A 631 9.41 -9.81 -28.67
C TYR A 631 9.77 -8.98 -29.92
N CYS A 632 10.48 -7.87 -29.75
CA CYS A 632 10.91 -7.01 -30.86
C CYS A 632 11.94 -7.68 -31.81
N THR A 633 12.43 -8.88 -31.49
CA THR A 633 13.50 -9.56 -32.23
C THR A 633 13.09 -10.92 -32.80
N ALA A 634 11.82 -11.31 -32.62
CA ALA A 634 11.30 -12.60 -33.06
C ALA A 634 10.99 -12.66 -34.57
N GLU A 635 10.58 -11.56 -35.21
CA GLU A 635 10.10 -11.58 -36.61
C GLU A 635 10.94 -10.75 -37.61
N GLU A 636 11.67 -9.70 -37.22
CA GLU A 636 12.47 -8.89 -38.16
C GLU A 636 13.85 -8.43 -37.64
N GLY A 637 14.91 -8.78 -38.37
CA GLY A 637 16.32 -8.51 -37.99
C GLY A 637 16.85 -7.10 -38.28
N HIS A 638 15.98 -6.13 -38.58
CA HIS A 638 16.39 -4.83 -39.15
C HIS A 638 16.15 -3.61 -38.25
N LEU A 639 15.55 -3.79 -37.06
CA LEU A 639 14.81 -2.73 -36.38
C LEU A 639 15.50 -2.07 -35.17
N PHE A 640 16.78 -2.33 -34.91
CA PHE A 640 17.52 -1.71 -33.79
C PHE A 640 18.80 -1.00 -34.23
N GLU A 641 18.73 0.34 -34.32
CA GLU A 641 19.89 1.24 -34.32
C GLU A 641 20.08 1.85 -32.91
N ALA A 642 20.80 1.15 -32.03
CA ALA A 642 21.14 1.64 -30.69
C ALA A 642 22.64 1.49 -30.42
N ALA A 643 23.28 2.51 -29.82
CA ALA A 643 24.70 2.44 -29.50
C ALA A 643 24.99 1.48 -28.34
N THR A 644 24.07 1.44 -27.37
CA THR A 644 24.12 0.50 -26.23
C THR A 644 22.71 0.00 -25.94
N VAL A 645 22.50 -1.31 -25.99
CA VAL A 645 21.27 -1.96 -25.51
C VAL A 645 21.57 -2.62 -24.16
N ARG A 646 20.97 -2.10 -23.08
CA ARG A 646 21.08 -2.67 -21.73
C ARG A 646 19.82 -3.46 -21.39
N VAL A 647 19.96 -4.77 -21.24
CA VAL A 647 18.90 -5.68 -20.82
C VAL A 647 18.85 -5.77 -19.31
N ILE A 648 17.68 -5.60 -18.71
CA ILE A 648 17.47 -5.78 -17.27
C ILE A 648 16.83 -7.15 -17.05
N SER A 649 17.53 -8.03 -16.32
CA SER A 649 17.02 -9.33 -15.96
C SER A 649 15.94 -9.24 -14.90
N LYS A 650 14.86 -10.02 -15.08
CA LYS A 650 13.83 -10.23 -14.05
C LYS A 650 14.30 -11.18 -12.94
N ARG A 651 15.39 -11.95 -13.16
CA ARG A 651 16.01 -12.81 -12.14
C ARG A 651 16.93 -11.97 -11.25
N THR A 652 16.90 -12.20 -9.94
CA THR A 652 17.77 -11.51 -8.98
C THR A 652 18.69 -12.48 -8.27
N ILE A 653 19.92 -12.06 -7.99
CA ILE A 653 20.89 -12.82 -7.19
C ILE A 653 20.50 -12.65 -5.72
N GLY A 654 19.88 -13.67 -5.14
CA GLY A 654 19.41 -13.68 -3.76
C GLY A 654 20.20 -14.61 -2.86
N ASN A 655 20.29 -14.25 -1.57
CA ASN A 655 20.69 -15.18 -0.52
C ASN A 655 19.55 -16.19 -0.29
N GLY A 656 19.62 -17.35 -0.94
CA GLY A 656 18.78 -18.50 -0.60
C GLY A 656 19.03 -18.94 0.85
N ARG A 657 17.98 -19.38 1.53
CA ARG A 657 17.96 -19.61 2.99
C ARG A 657 18.64 -20.91 3.44
N SER A 658 19.42 -21.59 2.59
CA SER A 658 20.17 -22.80 2.93
C SER A 658 21.59 -22.76 2.34
N GLY A 659 22.59 -23.05 3.18
CA GLY A 659 23.99 -22.68 2.96
C GLY A 659 24.79 -23.45 1.90
N GLU A 660 24.16 -24.35 1.13
CA GLU A 660 24.88 -25.25 0.20
C GLU A 660 24.42 -25.13 -1.28
N ASN A 661 23.28 -24.49 -1.58
CA ASN A 661 22.75 -24.38 -2.96
C ASN A 661 22.86 -22.98 -3.61
N ASN A 662 23.32 -21.95 -2.88
CA ASN A 662 23.43 -20.57 -3.43
C ASN A 662 24.49 -20.43 -4.54
N ASP A 663 25.54 -21.25 -4.50
CA ASP A 663 26.65 -21.18 -5.46
C ASP A 663 26.25 -21.59 -6.87
N PHE A 664 25.45 -22.65 -7.00
CA PHE A 664 24.88 -23.07 -8.27
C PHE A 664 23.84 -22.07 -8.78
N ALA A 665 22.95 -21.57 -7.93
CA ALA A 665 21.92 -20.60 -8.33
C ALA A 665 22.55 -19.30 -8.88
N THR A 666 23.53 -18.74 -8.18
CA THR A 666 24.22 -17.50 -8.60
C THR A 666 24.98 -17.70 -9.91
N SER A 667 25.74 -18.80 -10.01
CA SER A 667 26.52 -19.12 -11.23
C SER A 667 25.61 -19.41 -12.43
N SER A 668 24.47 -20.07 -12.21
CA SER A 668 23.48 -20.35 -13.26
C SER A 668 22.85 -19.09 -13.82
N VAL A 669 22.44 -18.13 -12.96
CA VAL A 669 21.87 -16.85 -13.42
C VAL A 669 22.91 -16.02 -14.19
N ILE A 670 24.17 -16.03 -13.77
CA ILE A 670 25.26 -15.31 -14.45
C ILE A 670 25.64 -15.99 -15.78
N PHE A 671 25.68 -17.32 -15.83
CA PHE A 671 25.96 -18.05 -17.06
C PHE A 671 24.81 -17.90 -18.09
N GLU A 672 23.56 -17.96 -17.64
CA GLU A 672 22.38 -17.64 -18.46
C GLU A 672 22.43 -16.20 -18.98
N ALA A 673 22.83 -15.23 -18.14
CA ALA A 673 23.02 -13.84 -18.54
C ALA A 673 24.13 -13.67 -19.59
N LEU A 674 25.28 -14.34 -19.43
CA LEU A 674 26.37 -14.36 -20.42
C LEU A 674 25.92 -14.98 -21.74
N GLN A 675 25.23 -16.12 -21.69
CA GLN A 675 24.71 -16.80 -22.88
C GLN A 675 23.69 -15.92 -23.61
N LYS A 676 22.77 -15.27 -22.90
CA LYS A 676 21.81 -14.31 -23.48
C LYS A 676 22.50 -13.09 -24.09
N LEU A 677 23.48 -12.50 -23.40
CA LEU A 677 24.27 -11.38 -23.89
C LEU A 677 24.95 -11.71 -25.23
N ARG A 678 25.56 -12.91 -25.32
CA ARG A 678 26.18 -13.44 -26.54
C ARG A 678 25.17 -13.71 -27.64
N ASP A 679 24.07 -14.39 -27.32
CA ASP A 679 23.03 -14.73 -28.30
C ASP A 679 22.33 -13.46 -28.85
N LEU A 680 22.27 -12.38 -28.06
CA LEU A 680 21.85 -11.05 -28.51
C LEU A 680 22.89 -10.40 -29.45
N GLY A 681 24.18 -10.46 -29.12
CA GLY A 681 25.25 -9.98 -30.00
C GLY A 681 25.24 -10.63 -31.38
N PHE A 682 25.02 -11.94 -31.44
CA PHE A 682 24.86 -12.67 -32.71
C PHE A 682 23.60 -12.30 -33.49
N LYS A 683 22.45 -12.16 -32.80
CA LYS A 683 21.17 -11.81 -33.45
C LYS A 683 21.10 -10.37 -33.93
N HIS A 684 21.84 -9.45 -33.29
CA HIS A 684 21.71 -8.01 -33.48
C HIS A 684 23.06 -7.32 -33.74
N PRO A 685 23.73 -7.61 -34.87
CA PRO A 685 25.06 -7.08 -35.20
C PRO A 685 25.10 -5.56 -35.46
N ASN A 686 23.96 -4.86 -35.39
CA ASN A 686 23.82 -3.43 -35.68
C ASN A 686 23.94 -2.55 -34.42
N ALA A 687 23.88 -3.13 -33.21
CA ALA A 687 24.14 -2.38 -31.98
C ALA A 687 25.63 -2.41 -31.63
N ALA A 688 26.21 -1.26 -31.27
CA ALA A 688 27.66 -1.17 -31.03
C ALA A 688 28.09 -1.83 -29.71
N SER A 689 27.17 -2.03 -28.76
CA SER A 689 27.42 -2.77 -27.52
C SER A 689 26.14 -3.31 -26.90
N PHE A 690 26.27 -4.46 -26.24
CA PHE A 690 25.22 -5.03 -25.39
C PHE A 690 25.65 -4.98 -23.94
N GLU A 691 24.69 -4.72 -23.07
CA GLU A 691 24.84 -4.79 -21.63
C GLU A 691 23.73 -5.67 -21.04
N TYR A 692 24.03 -6.48 -20.03
CA TYR A 692 23.05 -7.31 -19.33
C TYR A 692 23.20 -7.10 -17.82
N PHE A 693 22.11 -6.71 -17.17
CA PHE A 693 22.06 -6.23 -15.79
C PHE A 693 21.30 -7.23 -14.94
N VAL A 694 21.96 -7.78 -13.92
CA VAL A 694 21.36 -8.70 -12.95
C VAL A 694 21.28 -8.01 -11.57
N PRO A 695 20.08 -7.73 -11.04
CA PRO A 695 19.94 -7.14 -9.71
C PRO A 695 20.38 -8.11 -8.60
N ILE A 696 20.97 -7.59 -7.54
CA ILE A 696 21.31 -8.33 -6.31
C ILE A 696 20.26 -7.99 -5.24
N ALA A 697 19.68 -9.01 -4.60
CA ALA A 697 18.64 -8.82 -3.59
C ALA A 697 19.19 -8.12 -2.34
N ARG A 698 18.43 -7.16 -1.80
CA ARG A 698 18.83 -6.40 -0.61
C ARG A 698 18.53 -7.18 0.68
N GLY A 699 19.46 -8.05 1.09
CA GLY A 699 19.39 -8.72 2.39
C GLY A 699 20.62 -9.58 2.73
N GLY A 700 21.16 -9.44 3.94
CA GLY A 700 22.37 -10.14 4.40
C GLY A 700 23.68 -9.44 4.03
N ASP A 701 24.81 -10.01 4.49
CA ASP A 701 26.16 -9.41 4.42
C ASP A 701 26.65 -9.21 2.97
N SER A 702 26.30 -8.05 2.40
CA SER A 702 26.41 -7.77 0.98
C SER A 702 27.84 -7.71 0.47
N ARG A 703 28.83 -7.47 1.34
CA ARG A 703 30.26 -7.43 0.96
C ARG A 703 30.78 -8.80 0.57
N ARG A 704 30.43 -9.84 1.34
CA ARG A 704 30.86 -11.21 1.06
C ARG A 704 30.25 -11.73 -0.23
N LEU A 705 28.93 -11.59 -0.40
CA LEU A 705 28.22 -12.00 -1.61
C LEU A 705 28.76 -11.30 -2.86
N ARG A 706 29.09 -9.99 -2.77
CA ARG A 706 29.71 -9.23 -3.88
C ARG A 706 31.09 -9.76 -4.26
N GLN A 707 31.94 -10.10 -3.29
CA GLN A 707 33.28 -10.62 -3.57
C GLN A 707 33.23 -12.04 -4.18
N GLU A 708 32.44 -12.94 -3.59
CA GLU A 708 32.22 -14.29 -4.15
C GLU A 708 31.60 -14.24 -5.56
N THR A 709 30.70 -13.28 -5.80
CA THR A 709 30.13 -13.02 -7.14
C THR A 709 31.19 -12.49 -8.11
N LYS A 710 32.06 -11.56 -7.69
CA LYS A 710 33.13 -10.99 -8.51
C LYS A 710 34.07 -12.07 -9.06
N ASP A 711 34.58 -12.90 -8.16
CA ASP A 711 35.59 -13.92 -8.50
C ASP A 711 34.99 -15.00 -9.42
N LYS A 712 33.71 -15.36 -9.20
CA LYS A 712 32.95 -16.25 -10.10
C LYS A 712 32.72 -15.65 -11.48
N ILE A 713 32.37 -14.38 -11.59
CA ILE A 713 32.19 -13.73 -12.90
C ILE A 713 33.52 -13.68 -13.66
N SER A 714 34.61 -13.28 -13.00
CA SER A 714 35.93 -13.25 -13.65
C SER A 714 36.35 -14.63 -14.19
N HIS A 715 36.05 -15.71 -13.47
CA HIS A 715 36.29 -17.07 -13.96
C HIS A 715 35.37 -17.45 -15.14
N LEU A 716 34.07 -17.16 -15.07
CA LEU A 716 33.11 -17.47 -16.15
C LEU A 716 33.40 -16.68 -17.43
N VAL A 717 33.71 -15.39 -17.30
CA VAL A 717 34.13 -14.51 -18.40
C VAL A 717 35.39 -15.05 -19.08
N TYR A 718 36.41 -15.42 -18.30
CA TYR A 718 37.66 -16.01 -18.83
C TYR A 718 37.41 -17.30 -19.63
N VAL A 719 36.49 -18.16 -19.17
CA VAL A 719 36.13 -19.43 -19.83
C VAL A 719 35.35 -19.22 -21.15
N GLU A 720 34.52 -18.17 -21.25
CA GLU A 720 33.82 -17.85 -22.51
C GLU A 720 34.68 -17.03 -23.48
N SER A 721 35.41 -16.01 -23.01
CA SER A 721 36.32 -15.21 -23.87
C SER A 721 37.47 -16.04 -24.43
N GLY A 722 37.88 -17.12 -23.75
CA GLY A 722 38.85 -18.08 -24.26
C GLY A 722 38.36 -18.93 -25.45
N LYS A 723 37.07 -18.89 -25.79
CA LYS A 723 36.48 -19.64 -26.91
C LYS A 723 36.13 -18.78 -28.12
N HIS A 724 35.81 -17.50 -27.92
CA HIS A 724 35.26 -16.62 -28.97
C HIS A 724 35.85 -15.20 -28.87
N CYS A 725 36.07 -14.55 -30.02
CA CYS A 725 36.74 -13.24 -30.14
C CYS A 725 35.89 -12.03 -29.69
N GLU A 726 35.16 -12.14 -28.57
CA GLU A 726 34.42 -11.04 -27.95
C GLU A 726 35.10 -10.60 -26.66
N THR A 727 35.14 -9.28 -26.42
CA THR A 727 35.59 -8.74 -25.13
C THR A 727 34.37 -8.58 -24.24
N ILE A 728 34.24 -9.46 -23.25
CA ILE A 728 33.18 -9.39 -22.24
C ILE A 728 33.75 -8.74 -20.97
N ASP A 729 33.28 -7.55 -20.64
CA ASP A 729 33.60 -6.86 -19.39
C ASP A 729 32.55 -7.13 -18.33
N ALA A 730 32.99 -7.32 -17.08
CA ALA A 730 32.11 -7.47 -15.93
C ALA A 730 32.38 -6.39 -14.88
N ILE A 731 31.35 -5.58 -14.60
CA ILE A 731 31.41 -4.48 -13.65
C ILE A 731 30.39 -4.75 -12.54
N LEU A 732 30.89 -4.88 -11.30
CA LEU A 732 30.04 -4.76 -10.12
C LEU A 732 29.91 -3.27 -9.80
N ASP A 733 28.73 -2.72 -10.05
CA ASP A 733 28.41 -1.36 -9.62
C ASP A 733 28.30 -1.32 -8.08
N ASN A 734 28.70 -0.20 -7.48
CA ASN A 734 28.87 -0.08 -6.04
C ASN A 734 27.56 -0.24 -5.25
N GLU A 735 26.39 -0.13 -5.90
CA GLU A 735 25.12 -0.01 -5.18
C GLU A 735 24.24 -1.29 -5.16
N SER A 736 23.97 -2.01 -6.25
CA SER A 736 22.95 -3.09 -6.22
C SER A 736 23.00 -4.20 -7.30
N CYS A 737 24.03 -4.36 -8.14
CA CYS A 737 23.92 -5.24 -9.32
C CYS A 737 25.24 -5.81 -9.88
N VAL A 738 25.10 -6.76 -10.80
CA VAL A 738 26.12 -7.20 -11.75
C VAL A 738 25.78 -6.63 -13.13
N LEU A 739 26.73 -5.94 -13.77
CA LEU A 739 26.67 -5.52 -15.16
C LEU A 739 27.65 -6.35 -15.98
N LEU A 740 27.15 -7.04 -17.00
CA LEU A 740 27.96 -7.69 -18.04
C LEU A 740 27.87 -6.83 -19.30
N ARG A 741 28.98 -6.62 -20.02
CA ARG A 741 29.01 -5.87 -21.28
C ARG A 741 29.75 -6.68 -22.33
N SER A 742 29.18 -6.85 -23.53
CA SER A 742 29.89 -7.37 -24.70
C SER A 742 30.12 -6.25 -25.71
N PHE A 743 31.35 -6.18 -26.21
CA PHE A 743 31.73 -5.37 -27.36
C PHE A 743 31.86 -6.28 -28.58
N LEU A 744 31.08 -6.02 -29.62
CA LEU A 744 31.33 -6.55 -30.96
C LEU A 744 32.61 -5.90 -31.48
N GLY A 745 33.71 -6.64 -31.45
CA GLY A 745 35.01 -6.15 -31.91
C GLY A 745 34.98 -5.76 -33.40
N GLU A 746 35.74 -4.74 -33.77
CA GLU A 746 35.94 -4.30 -35.17
C GLU A 746 36.66 -5.37 -36.01
N ASN A 747 35.92 -6.41 -36.41
CA ASN A 747 36.34 -7.43 -37.37
C ASN A 747 35.25 -7.65 -38.42
N LYS A 748 34.88 -6.55 -39.09
CA LYS A 748 34.24 -6.55 -40.41
C LYS A 748 34.99 -5.56 -41.31
N ALA A 749 35.97 -6.10 -42.03
CA ALA A 749 36.53 -5.54 -43.25
C ALA A 749 36.07 -6.42 -44.43
#